data_AF-W7N6K9-F1
#
_entry.id   AF-W7N6K9-F1
#
_cell.length_a   1.000
_cell.length_b   1.000
_cell.length_c   1.000
_cell.angle_alpha   90.00
_cell.angle_beta   90.00
_cell.angle_gamma   90.00
#
_symmetry.space_group_name_H-M   'P 1'
#
loop_
_entity.id
_entity.type
_entity.pdbx_description
1 polymer ?
#
loop_
_entity_poly.entity_id
_entity_poly.type
_entity_poly.pdbx_seq_one_letter_code
_entity_poly.pdbx_strand_id
1 'polypeptide(L)'
;MIPWTPWEFLDIYKETEQVFDDVKPDLTIVEPLFTQGLMFCHHRGAKWMVLSPNTIKEFAVPVQPNLAALWKYPMQVAPPTTDENTLTDPSSACSALLYSIPWSLIPWNICFGFVAGYTLLTDTRLKETTEILRRETDPSISLMTTMELGVLKPAPPNLPILYPTEAHEMSKALRKVLEYANTLHSAGKPVQILWKLGRVPDEEGNAPKRDCYTGEWALNIICSLSHGGANSFYEALCSGIPQALLPAWTDCYDFANRVELLGIGLWANKEAKPRWKDDELANALLEILFGPESAGMRVRAAEVASRHPEWKGRQMASQEILKIEGSATSARLSEEKRLGKIGSASHSPQLNFNTSQIHQNHQEIHHLNMADEVEPKRLSQPFSIPDPTSFSNFQRDIYQSFRPPLFSTNPTEWESLAKEKIPATNFGYVYGSASSAATAKANSEAFGRYRLKPRFLVDVTTRDVDVELFGTKYKSPLLVAPIGVQSILHPDAEEATARACHNVGMPMILSTAATRTIEEVAAANADGDRWYQLYWPKPQFEEVTASLLARAKASGYKVLVVTLDTFSLGWRPTDLDTSYLPFIWGQGCQIGFSDPVFNKLFDEMQKNDSRGIAEKLSELWTIMRRPGTVYGAARVLANAKTLIKSKAWIDVINSGTYRSWNDLKILKDLWDGPIVLKGIQTVEDAHLAIEHGIDGIIVSNHGGRQLDGAIASLDALSDIAADKKVKDSNLTIMFDSGARTGSDVLKALALGAKAVCIGRPYAYGLAAGGQEGVEHVLKCLLADMDNMLANAGKKSVRDLSRDDLQILPLSKI
;
A
#
# COMPACT_ATOMS: atom_id res chain seq x y z
N MET A 1 -8.29 40.73 -16.67
CA MET A 1 -7.32 40.45 -17.75
C MET A 1 -8.11 40.07 -18.98
N ILE A 2 -8.13 40.92 -20.01
CA ILE A 2 -8.73 40.58 -21.31
C ILE A 2 -7.57 40.06 -22.18
N PRO A 3 -7.51 38.75 -22.49
CA PRO A 3 -6.39 38.20 -23.26
C PRO A 3 -6.44 38.60 -24.75
N TRP A 4 -7.59 39.09 -25.23
CA TRP A 4 -7.80 39.51 -26.62
C TRP A 4 -7.51 40.98 -26.83
N THR A 5 -7.04 41.34 -28.03
CA THR A 5 -7.08 42.72 -28.49
C THR A 5 -8.53 43.21 -28.62
N PRO A 6 -8.79 44.53 -28.61
CA PRO A 6 -10.14 45.06 -28.78
C PRO A 6 -10.90 44.54 -30.01
N TRP A 7 -10.20 44.33 -31.13
CA TRP A 7 -10.78 43.87 -32.38
C TRP A 7 -11.11 42.38 -32.35
N GLU A 8 -10.21 41.55 -31.84
CA GLU A 8 -10.48 40.11 -31.64
C GLU A 8 -11.66 39.89 -30.70
N PHE A 9 -11.81 40.72 -29.65
CA PHE A 9 -12.95 40.65 -28.76
C PHE A 9 -14.27 40.95 -29.49
N LEU A 10 -14.28 41.99 -30.33
CA LEU A 10 -15.43 42.41 -31.12
C LEU A 10 -15.88 41.34 -32.11
N ASP A 11 -14.92 40.74 -32.83
CA ASP A 11 -15.21 39.69 -33.81
C ASP A 11 -15.84 38.46 -33.14
N ILE A 12 -15.26 38.01 -32.02
CA ILE A 12 -15.79 36.88 -31.24
C ILE A 12 -17.19 37.20 -30.68
N TYR A 13 -17.42 38.44 -30.24
CA TYR A 13 -18.73 38.87 -29.76
C TYR A 13 -19.81 38.77 -30.86
N LYS A 14 -19.50 39.25 -32.07
CA LYS A 14 -20.41 39.19 -33.23
C LYS A 14 -20.68 37.76 -33.69
N GLU A 15 -19.66 36.90 -33.69
CA GLU A 15 -19.85 35.47 -34.00
C GLU A 15 -20.74 34.77 -32.96
N THR A 16 -20.56 35.10 -31.68
CA THR A 16 -21.40 34.55 -30.60
C THR A 16 -22.86 34.95 -30.78
N GLU A 17 -23.10 36.20 -31.18
CA GLU A 17 -24.44 36.71 -31.49
C GLU A 17 -25.09 35.97 -32.65
N GLN A 18 -24.34 35.76 -33.74
CA GLN A 18 -24.83 35.00 -34.89
C GLN A 18 -25.20 33.56 -34.50
N VAL A 19 -24.33 32.86 -33.78
CA VAL A 19 -24.59 31.48 -33.33
C VAL A 19 -25.83 31.39 -32.46
N PHE A 20 -26.04 32.37 -31.56
CA PHE A 20 -27.21 32.38 -30.71
C PHE A 20 -28.51 32.63 -31.49
N ASP A 21 -28.51 33.57 -32.43
CA ASP A 21 -29.69 33.89 -33.25
C ASP A 21 -30.06 32.71 -34.18
N ASP A 22 -29.07 31.93 -34.64
CA ASP A 22 -29.27 30.73 -35.44
C ASP A 22 -29.85 29.56 -34.61
N VAL A 23 -29.29 29.33 -33.41
CA VAL A 23 -29.66 28.18 -32.57
C VAL A 23 -30.93 28.42 -31.76
N LYS A 24 -31.20 29.67 -31.36
CA LYS A 24 -32.30 30.08 -30.46
C LYS A 24 -32.42 29.18 -29.23
N PRO A 25 -31.36 29.03 -28.43
CA PRO A 25 -31.32 28.04 -27.38
C PRO A 25 -32.27 28.37 -26.23
N ASP A 26 -33.05 27.39 -25.78
CA ASP A 26 -33.82 27.49 -24.52
C ASP A 26 -32.90 27.53 -23.29
N LEU A 27 -31.67 26.99 -23.38
CA LEU A 27 -30.66 26.94 -22.32
C LEU A 27 -29.29 27.29 -22.88
N THR A 28 -28.62 28.30 -22.35
CA THR A 28 -27.29 28.74 -22.81
C THR A 28 -26.23 28.48 -21.75
N ILE A 29 -25.19 27.72 -22.09
CA ILE A 29 -24.06 27.43 -21.19
C ILE A 29 -22.87 28.31 -21.57
N VAL A 30 -22.35 29.08 -20.63
CA VAL A 30 -21.28 30.06 -20.81
C VAL A 30 -20.17 29.83 -19.80
N GLU A 31 -18.90 29.87 -20.22
CA GLU A 31 -17.77 29.82 -19.28
C GLU A 31 -17.64 31.17 -18.53
N PRO A 32 -17.50 31.19 -17.18
CA PRO A 32 -17.34 32.39 -16.35
C PRO A 32 -16.17 33.30 -16.74
N LEU A 33 -15.14 32.76 -17.41
CA LEU A 33 -14.00 33.54 -17.91
C LEU A 33 -14.17 33.98 -19.37
N PHE A 34 -15.23 33.54 -20.05
CA PHE A 34 -15.58 33.96 -21.41
C PHE A 34 -16.45 35.22 -21.36
N THR A 35 -15.80 36.36 -21.09
CA THR A 35 -16.48 37.65 -20.86
C THR A 35 -17.39 38.06 -22.02
N GLN A 36 -17.04 37.74 -23.28
CA GLN A 36 -17.85 37.98 -24.47
C GLN A 36 -19.23 37.31 -24.37
N GLY A 37 -19.27 36.01 -24.03
CA GLY A 37 -20.51 35.24 -23.95
C GLY A 37 -21.39 35.62 -22.77
N LEU A 38 -20.79 35.99 -21.63
CA LEU A 38 -21.51 36.49 -20.46
C LEU A 38 -22.22 37.82 -20.77
N MET A 39 -21.46 38.73 -21.40
CA MET A 39 -21.93 40.04 -21.83
C MET A 39 -23.07 39.92 -22.83
N PHE A 40 -22.90 39.05 -23.82
CA PHE A 40 -23.92 38.75 -24.80
C PHE A 40 -25.22 38.25 -24.16
N CYS A 41 -25.14 37.23 -23.29
CA CYS A 41 -26.31 36.65 -22.62
C CYS A 41 -27.05 37.66 -21.74
N HIS A 42 -26.30 38.56 -21.08
CA HIS A 42 -26.86 39.63 -20.27
C HIS A 42 -27.63 40.67 -21.11
N HIS A 43 -27.04 41.16 -22.21
CA HIS A 43 -27.65 42.24 -23.01
C HIS A 43 -28.82 41.75 -23.87
N ARG A 44 -28.75 40.52 -24.41
CA ARG A 44 -29.81 39.94 -25.25
C ARG A 44 -30.92 39.23 -24.46
N GLY A 45 -30.76 39.06 -23.15
CA GLY A 45 -31.79 38.49 -22.27
C GLY A 45 -32.01 36.98 -22.48
N ALA A 46 -30.94 36.18 -22.43
CA ALA A 46 -31.06 34.73 -22.54
C ALA A 46 -32.05 34.14 -21.50
N LYS A 47 -32.96 33.26 -21.96
CA LYS A 47 -34.07 32.72 -21.15
C LYS A 47 -33.61 31.91 -19.94
N TRP A 48 -32.53 31.14 -20.10
CA TRP A 48 -31.84 30.43 -19.03
C TRP A 48 -30.34 30.46 -19.32
N MET A 49 -29.53 30.97 -18.39
CA MET A 49 -28.07 30.99 -18.50
C MET A 49 -27.45 30.04 -17.50
N VAL A 50 -26.40 29.34 -17.91
CA VAL A 50 -25.73 28.31 -17.13
C VAL A 50 -24.23 28.58 -17.16
N LEU A 51 -23.59 28.81 -16.03
CA LEU A 51 -22.18 29.17 -15.95
C LEU A 51 -21.30 27.97 -15.61
N SER A 52 -20.40 27.56 -16.51
CA SER A 52 -19.54 26.38 -16.31
C SER A 52 -18.24 26.70 -15.55
N PRO A 53 -18.04 26.38 -14.26
CA PRO A 53 -16.74 26.48 -13.64
C PRO A 53 -15.80 25.39 -14.14
N ASN A 54 -14.76 25.80 -14.86
CA ASN A 54 -13.51 25.08 -15.07
C ASN A 54 -13.34 24.29 -16.39
N THR A 55 -13.86 24.75 -17.51
CA THR A 55 -13.57 24.08 -18.80
C THR A 55 -12.06 24.20 -19.18
N ILE A 56 -11.35 25.25 -18.72
CA ILE A 56 -9.89 25.39 -18.88
C ILE A 56 -9.12 24.22 -18.22
N LYS A 57 -9.64 23.63 -17.13
CA LYS A 57 -9.00 22.46 -16.50
C LYS A 57 -9.15 21.20 -17.35
N GLU A 58 -10.31 21.00 -17.97
CA GLU A 58 -10.57 19.82 -18.80
C GLU A 58 -9.71 19.79 -20.06
N PHE A 59 -9.35 20.95 -20.62
CA PHE A 59 -8.41 21.07 -21.74
C PHE A 59 -6.93 20.98 -21.30
N ALA A 60 -6.57 21.49 -20.12
CA ALA A 60 -5.16 21.55 -19.66
C ALA A 60 -4.66 20.26 -19.00
N VAL A 61 -5.54 19.50 -18.33
CA VAL A 61 -5.17 18.26 -17.61
C VAL A 61 -4.64 17.14 -18.54
N PRO A 62 -5.15 16.94 -19.76
CA PRO A 62 -4.57 15.98 -20.71
C PRO A 62 -3.26 16.45 -21.34
N VAL A 63 -3.04 17.78 -21.44
CA VAL A 63 -1.89 18.36 -22.15
C VAL A 63 -0.69 18.59 -21.22
N GLN A 64 -0.91 18.85 -19.92
CA GLN A 64 0.16 19.05 -18.92
C GLN A 64 -0.22 18.51 -17.52
N PRO A 65 -0.15 17.19 -17.30
CA PRO A 65 -0.60 16.55 -16.06
C PRO A 65 0.17 16.95 -14.79
N ASN A 66 1.39 17.49 -14.90
CA ASN A 66 2.25 17.76 -13.74
C ASN A 66 2.22 19.21 -13.22
N LEU A 67 1.50 20.13 -13.87
CA LEU A 67 1.43 21.54 -13.46
C LEU A 67 0.03 22.00 -13.03
N ALA A 68 -1.04 21.25 -13.31
CA ALA A 68 -2.39 21.60 -12.87
C ALA A 68 -2.58 21.58 -11.34
N ALA A 69 -1.68 20.92 -10.61
CA ALA A 69 -1.63 20.94 -9.14
C ALA A 69 -1.05 22.25 -8.57
N LEU A 70 -0.36 23.07 -9.38
CA LEU A 70 0.28 24.30 -8.93
C LEU A 70 -0.68 25.50 -8.83
N TRP A 71 -1.98 25.33 -9.15
CA TRP A 71 -2.96 26.41 -9.29
C TRP A 71 -4.05 26.43 -8.21
N LYS A 72 -3.75 25.94 -7.01
CA LYS A 72 -4.58 26.25 -5.85
C LYS A 72 -3.72 26.94 -4.77
N TYR A 73 -4.12 28.17 -4.45
CA TYR A 73 -3.78 29.00 -3.28
C TYR A 73 -2.63 30.01 -3.48
N PRO A 74 -2.78 31.26 -2.98
CA PRO A 74 -3.12 31.53 -1.57
C PRO A 74 -4.20 32.61 -1.28
N MET A 75 -4.85 32.50 -0.12
CA MET A 75 -5.07 33.66 0.77
C MET A 75 -4.81 33.22 2.22
N GLN A 76 -3.75 33.75 2.81
CA GLN A 76 -3.53 33.76 4.26
C GLN A 76 -4.51 34.74 4.90
N VAL A 77 -5.17 34.31 5.98
CA VAL A 77 -5.84 35.20 6.94
C VAL A 77 -4.75 35.79 7.85
N ALA A 78 -4.85 37.09 8.15
CA ALA A 78 -3.89 37.85 8.95
C ALA A 78 -3.64 37.25 10.35
N PRO A 79 -2.45 37.44 10.96
CA PRO A 79 -2.17 36.95 12.31
C PRO A 79 -3.03 37.66 13.36
N PRO A 80 -3.35 36.99 14.49
CA PRO A 80 -4.20 37.55 15.52
C PRO A 80 -3.56 38.80 16.14
N THR A 81 -4.26 39.93 16.08
CA THR A 81 -3.99 41.08 16.94
C THR A 81 -4.50 40.75 18.34
N THR A 82 -3.72 41.10 19.36
CA THR A 82 -3.95 40.79 20.78
C THR A 82 -5.11 41.56 21.43
N ASP A 83 -6.13 41.96 20.68
CA ASP A 83 -7.30 42.68 21.20
C ASP A 83 -8.50 41.72 21.34
N GLU A 84 -9.01 41.58 22.56
CA GLU A 84 -10.12 40.68 22.92
C GLU A 84 -11.49 41.06 22.31
N ASN A 85 -11.56 42.06 21.42
CA ASN A 85 -12.84 42.57 20.88
C ASN A 85 -12.99 42.48 19.35
N THR A 86 -12.11 41.79 18.63
CA THR A 86 -12.28 41.54 17.18
C THR A 86 -12.21 40.04 16.86
N LEU A 87 -13.38 39.42 16.66
CA LEU A 87 -13.53 38.06 16.18
C LEU A 87 -13.17 37.98 14.67
N THR A 88 -11.90 37.76 14.34
CA THR A 88 -11.52 37.27 13.01
C THR A 88 -11.42 35.75 13.02
N ASP A 89 -12.30 35.11 12.25
CA ASP A 89 -12.57 33.66 12.23
C ASP A 89 -11.52 32.83 11.46
N PRO A 90 -10.84 31.86 12.10
CA PRO A 90 -9.97 30.89 11.41
C PRO A 90 -10.72 29.90 10.49
N SER A 91 -12.06 29.86 10.50
CA SER A 91 -12.86 28.84 9.80
C SER A 91 -13.17 29.15 8.32
N SER A 92 -12.74 30.31 7.79
CA SER A 92 -13.01 30.76 6.43
C SER A 92 -12.11 30.14 5.33
N ALA A 93 -11.13 29.30 5.69
CA ALA A 93 -10.21 28.68 4.73
C ALA A 93 -10.84 27.47 4.00
N CYS A 94 -11.04 27.61 2.69
CA CYS A 94 -11.52 26.54 1.80
C CYS A 94 -10.46 25.47 1.50
N SER A 95 -10.91 24.21 1.53
CA SER A 95 -10.34 23.01 0.90
C SER A 95 -8.88 22.62 1.23
N ALA A 96 -8.77 21.61 2.10
CA ALA A 96 -7.72 20.59 2.13
C ALA A 96 -6.27 21.08 2.18
N LEU A 97 -5.74 21.18 3.40
CA LEU A 97 -4.61 20.38 3.89
C LEU A 97 -4.50 20.58 5.41
N LEU A 98 -4.38 19.49 6.16
CA LEU A 98 -3.97 19.48 7.57
C LEU A 98 -2.45 19.74 7.75
N TYR A 99 -1.75 20.21 6.69
CA TYR A 99 -0.29 20.28 6.62
C TYR A 99 0.21 21.62 6.08
N SER A 100 1.31 22.11 6.65
CA SER A 100 1.97 23.38 6.30
C SER A 100 2.59 23.37 4.89
N ILE A 101 2.56 24.51 4.21
CA ILE A 101 3.27 24.73 2.93
C ILE A 101 4.79 24.68 3.19
N PRO A 102 5.60 23.98 2.35
CA PRO A 102 7.05 24.01 2.46
C PRO A 102 7.60 25.43 2.35
N TRP A 103 8.47 25.83 3.27
CA TRP A 103 9.07 27.17 3.33
C TRP A 103 9.75 27.61 2.03
N SER A 104 10.21 26.66 1.20
CA SER A 104 10.86 26.90 -0.09
C SER A 104 9.93 27.46 -1.17
N LEU A 105 8.61 27.32 -1.04
CA LEU A 105 7.63 27.78 -2.04
C LEU A 105 7.02 29.15 -1.70
N ILE A 106 7.27 29.66 -0.48
CA ILE A 106 6.76 30.95 0.00
C ILE A 106 7.27 32.14 -0.85
N PRO A 107 8.58 32.24 -1.18
CA PRO A 107 9.09 33.38 -1.96
C PRO A 107 8.51 33.44 -3.39
N TRP A 108 8.30 32.29 -4.02
CA TRP A 108 7.71 32.21 -5.37
C TRP A 108 6.25 32.66 -5.38
N ASN A 109 5.46 32.24 -4.38
CA ASN A 109 4.07 32.69 -4.23
C ASN A 109 3.95 34.20 -4.01
N ILE A 110 4.85 34.79 -3.22
CA ILE A 110 4.90 36.25 -3.03
C ILE A 110 5.20 36.96 -4.35
N CYS A 111 6.19 36.47 -5.11
CA CYS A 111 6.58 37.06 -6.40
C CYS A 111 5.43 37.05 -7.42
N PHE A 112 4.68 35.95 -7.51
CA PHE A 112 3.53 35.85 -8.41
C PHE A 112 2.36 36.75 -8.00
N GLY A 113 2.12 36.92 -6.70
CA GLY A 113 1.11 37.86 -6.19
C GLY A 113 1.40 39.31 -6.59
N PHE A 114 2.67 39.72 -6.55
CA PHE A 114 3.10 41.05 -6.99
C PHE A 114 2.91 41.26 -8.50
N VAL A 115 3.27 40.28 -9.33
CA VAL A 115 3.10 40.37 -10.80
C VAL A 115 1.63 40.45 -11.18
N ALA A 116 0.77 39.60 -10.60
CA ALA A 116 -0.66 39.62 -10.87
C ALA A 116 -1.32 40.94 -10.42
N GLY A 117 -0.92 41.48 -9.26
CA GLY A 117 -1.40 42.77 -8.77
C GLY A 117 -0.95 43.94 -9.65
N TYR A 118 0.30 43.96 -10.10
CA TYR A 118 0.81 44.98 -11.02
C TYR A 118 0.07 44.97 -12.36
N THR A 119 -0.13 43.79 -12.98
CA THR A 119 -0.85 43.66 -14.25
C THR A 119 -2.32 44.07 -14.13
N LEU A 120 -2.99 43.80 -13.00
CA LEU A 120 -4.37 44.26 -12.74
C LEU A 120 -4.48 45.79 -12.67
N LEU A 121 -3.47 46.47 -12.13
CA LEU A 121 -3.48 47.93 -11.94
C LEU A 121 -3.07 48.72 -13.19
N THR A 122 -2.31 48.11 -14.12
CA THR A 122 -1.74 48.82 -15.28
C THR A 122 -2.42 48.52 -16.62
N ASP A 123 -3.43 47.65 -16.69
CA ASP A 123 -4.06 47.23 -17.96
C ASP A 123 -5.13 48.23 -18.46
N THR A 124 -4.82 49.00 -19.51
CA THR A 124 -5.73 49.98 -20.13
C THR A 124 -6.68 49.39 -21.16
N ARG A 125 -6.49 48.11 -21.54
CA ARG A 125 -7.21 47.49 -22.67
C ARG A 125 -8.73 47.40 -22.47
N LEU A 126 -9.19 47.25 -21.23
CA LEU A 126 -10.64 47.23 -20.91
C LEU A 126 -11.36 48.50 -21.39
N LYS A 127 -10.73 49.67 -21.21
CA LYS A 127 -11.31 50.95 -21.63
C LYS A 127 -11.37 51.05 -23.15
N GLU A 128 -10.27 50.72 -23.83
CA GLU A 128 -10.19 50.73 -25.29
C GLU A 128 -11.18 49.75 -25.95
N THR A 129 -11.32 48.53 -25.41
CA THR A 129 -12.30 47.55 -25.93
C THR A 129 -13.74 48.01 -25.71
N THR A 130 -14.06 48.64 -24.57
CA THR A 130 -15.42 49.16 -24.30
C THR A 130 -15.78 50.25 -25.30
N GLU A 131 -14.85 51.17 -25.58
CA GLU A 131 -15.05 52.27 -26.52
C GLU A 131 -15.31 51.75 -27.95
N ILE A 132 -14.52 50.76 -28.38
CA ILE A 132 -14.66 50.14 -29.70
C ILE A 132 -15.98 49.36 -29.81
N LEU A 133 -16.37 48.58 -28.81
CA LEU A 133 -17.66 47.87 -28.81
C LEU A 133 -18.84 48.83 -28.92
N ARG A 134 -18.86 49.91 -28.12
CA ARG A 134 -19.92 50.93 -28.17
C ARG A 134 -20.05 51.57 -29.53
N ARG A 135 -18.90 51.82 -30.19
CA ARG A 135 -18.87 52.44 -31.52
C ARG A 135 -19.34 51.47 -32.62
N GLU A 136 -18.95 50.21 -32.55
CA GLU A 136 -19.08 49.25 -33.66
C GLU A 136 -20.26 48.26 -33.53
N THR A 137 -20.93 48.18 -32.36
CA THR A 137 -22.06 47.27 -32.11
C THR A 137 -23.27 47.99 -31.51
N ASP A 138 -23.29 48.20 -30.20
CA ASP A 138 -24.39 48.84 -29.49
C ASP A 138 -23.85 49.89 -28.50
N PRO A 139 -24.28 51.16 -28.60
CA PRO A 139 -23.82 52.25 -27.72
C PRO A 139 -24.10 52.02 -26.22
N SER A 140 -25.06 51.15 -25.89
CA SER A 140 -25.44 50.83 -24.52
C SER A 140 -24.53 49.77 -23.85
N ILE A 141 -23.73 49.05 -24.65
CA ILE A 141 -22.84 48.01 -24.12
C ILE A 141 -21.77 48.61 -23.22
N SER A 142 -21.58 48.04 -22.04
CA SER A 142 -20.48 48.36 -21.13
C SER A 142 -19.79 47.08 -20.71
N LEU A 143 -18.48 46.93 -20.97
CA LEU A 143 -17.77 45.74 -20.48
C LEU A 143 -17.84 45.71 -18.95
N MET A 144 -18.39 44.63 -18.44
CA MET A 144 -18.44 44.34 -17.01
C MET A 144 -17.43 43.25 -16.69
N THR A 145 -16.64 43.46 -15.64
CA THR A 145 -15.79 42.42 -15.05
C THR A 145 -16.66 41.31 -14.45
N THR A 146 -16.08 40.12 -14.22
CA THR A 146 -16.75 39.03 -13.50
C THR A 146 -17.22 39.45 -12.10
N MET A 147 -16.55 40.42 -11.50
CA MET A 147 -16.92 41.06 -10.23
C MET A 147 -18.15 41.96 -10.37
N GLU A 148 -18.25 42.75 -11.44
CA GLU A 148 -19.38 43.65 -11.73
C GLU A 148 -20.62 42.92 -12.25
N LEU A 149 -20.44 41.84 -13.01
CA LEU A 149 -21.50 40.88 -13.41
C LEU A 149 -22.08 40.13 -12.21
N GLY A 150 -21.48 40.25 -11.03
CA GLY A 150 -21.94 39.61 -9.82
C GLY A 150 -21.72 38.10 -9.82
N VAL A 151 -20.73 37.53 -10.52
CA VAL A 151 -20.42 36.09 -10.41
C VAL A 151 -19.93 35.71 -8.99
N LEU A 152 -19.51 36.72 -8.20
CA LEU A 152 -19.15 36.61 -6.78
C LEU A 152 -20.14 37.37 -5.84
N LYS A 153 -21.29 37.83 -6.37
CA LYS A 153 -22.39 38.51 -5.65
C LYS A 153 -23.74 37.90 -6.11
N PRO A 154 -24.93 38.31 -5.64
CA PRO A 154 -26.19 37.83 -6.20
C PRO A 154 -26.35 38.28 -7.67
N ALA A 155 -26.92 37.42 -8.52
CA ALA A 155 -27.23 37.75 -9.91
C ALA A 155 -28.22 38.93 -10.01
N PRO A 156 -28.22 39.70 -11.11
CA PRO A 156 -29.25 40.71 -11.36
C PRO A 156 -30.66 40.10 -11.24
N PRO A 157 -31.67 40.80 -10.70
CA PRO A 157 -32.99 40.22 -10.37
C PRO A 157 -33.72 39.54 -11.54
N ASN A 158 -33.33 39.86 -12.77
CA ASN A 158 -34.01 39.44 -13.99
C ASN A 158 -33.25 38.33 -14.75
N LEU A 159 -32.13 37.81 -14.23
CA LEU A 159 -31.30 36.83 -14.92
C LEU A 159 -31.35 35.47 -14.21
N PRO A 160 -32.03 34.45 -14.79
CA PRO A 160 -32.04 33.10 -14.22
C PRO A 160 -30.73 32.37 -14.53
N ILE A 161 -29.88 32.18 -13.50
CA ILE A 161 -28.55 31.56 -13.62
C ILE A 161 -28.48 30.19 -12.93
N LEU A 162 -27.90 29.20 -13.60
CA LEU A 162 -27.51 27.88 -13.09
C LEU A 162 -25.96 27.74 -13.18
N TYR A 163 -25.28 26.90 -12.39
CA TYR A 163 -23.79 26.87 -12.37
C TYR A 163 -23.20 25.43 -12.33
N PRO A 164 -22.81 24.78 -13.46
CA PRO A 164 -22.35 23.37 -13.52
C PRO A 164 -20.87 23.17 -13.86
N THR A 165 -20.12 22.36 -13.10
CA THR A 165 -18.73 21.95 -13.44
C THR A 165 -18.55 21.09 -14.69
N GLU A 166 -19.58 20.38 -15.19
CA GLU A 166 -19.48 19.50 -16.37
C GLU A 166 -20.67 19.75 -17.31
N ALA A 167 -20.42 20.42 -18.44
CA ALA A 167 -21.47 21.07 -19.22
C ALA A 167 -22.41 20.10 -19.96
N HIS A 168 -21.91 18.97 -20.48
CA HIS A 168 -22.67 18.17 -21.44
C HIS A 168 -23.74 17.26 -20.82
N GLU A 169 -23.37 16.37 -19.89
CA GLU A 169 -24.32 15.44 -19.28
C GLU A 169 -25.31 16.15 -18.36
N MET A 170 -24.95 17.32 -17.82
CA MET A 170 -25.83 18.06 -16.91
C MET A 170 -26.89 18.83 -17.68
N SER A 171 -26.57 19.28 -18.89
CA SER A 171 -27.56 19.84 -19.79
C SER A 171 -28.67 18.83 -20.11
N LYS A 172 -28.33 17.55 -20.29
CA LYS A 172 -29.31 16.48 -20.57
C LYS A 172 -30.16 16.17 -19.35
N ALA A 173 -29.55 16.02 -18.18
CA ALA A 173 -30.26 15.77 -16.93
C ALA A 173 -31.20 16.93 -16.56
N LEU A 174 -30.73 18.18 -16.65
CA LEU A 174 -31.54 19.36 -16.37
C LEU A 174 -32.63 19.56 -17.41
N ARG A 175 -32.37 19.29 -18.69
CA ARG A 175 -33.42 19.30 -19.73
C ARG A 175 -34.52 18.30 -19.40
N LYS A 176 -34.18 17.07 -19.00
CA LYS A 176 -35.17 16.04 -18.57
C LYS A 176 -36.00 16.51 -17.37
N VAL A 177 -35.36 17.12 -16.37
CA VAL A 177 -36.06 17.67 -15.19
C VAL A 177 -36.97 18.84 -15.59
N LEU A 178 -36.52 19.72 -16.48
CA LEU A 178 -37.32 20.86 -16.98
C LEU A 178 -38.50 20.41 -17.85
N GLU A 179 -38.31 19.41 -18.71
CA GLU A 179 -39.38 18.78 -19.49
C GLU A 179 -40.45 18.15 -18.57
N TYR A 180 -40.03 17.43 -17.53
CA TYR A 180 -40.94 16.88 -16.53
C TYR A 180 -41.65 17.98 -15.72
N ALA A 181 -40.92 19.00 -15.27
CA ALA A 181 -41.48 20.14 -14.56
C ALA A 181 -42.54 20.87 -15.40
N ASN A 182 -42.31 21.00 -16.71
CA ASN A 182 -43.28 21.57 -17.65
C ASN A 182 -44.57 20.74 -17.75
N THR A 183 -44.53 19.41 -17.58
CA THR A 183 -45.75 18.58 -17.55
C THR A 183 -46.58 18.76 -16.28
N LEU A 184 -45.94 19.17 -15.17
CA LEU A 184 -46.59 19.50 -13.90
C LEU A 184 -47.08 20.96 -13.83
N HIS A 185 -46.64 21.82 -14.76
CA HIS A 185 -46.80 23.27 -14.72
C HIS A 185 -48.18 23.75 -15.19
N SER A 186 -49.24 23.44 -14.44
CA SER A 186 -50.48 24.24 -14.41
C SER A 186 -50.43 25.35 -13.34
N ALA A 187 -49.35 25.44 -12.56
CA ALA A 187 -49.30 26.22 -11.32
C ALA A 187 -48.17 27.27 -11.29
N GLY A 188 -48.11 28.13 -12.32
CA GLY A 188 -47.70 29.54 -12.26
C GLY A 188 -46.48 30.03 -11.45
N LYS A 189 -45.52 29.20 -11.03
CA LYS A 189 -44.31 29.65 -10.32
C LYS A 189 -43.06 28.90 -10.80
N PRO A 190 -41.95 29.60 -11.13
CA PRO A 190 -40.73 28.98 -11.64
C PRO A 190 -40.05 28.09 -10.58
N VAL A 191 -39.69 26.87 -10.99
CA VAL A 191 -38.93 25.90 -10.19
C VAL A 191 -37.45 26.24 -10.27
N GLN A 192 -36.77 26.47 -9.14
CA GLN A 192 -35.34 26.81 -9.12
C GLN A 192 -34.53 25.72 -8.39
N ILE A 193 -33.49 25.20 -9.05
CA ILE A 193 -32.54 24.23 -8.51
C ILE A 193 -31.18 24.93 -8.42
N LEU A 194 -30.57 25.00 -7.22
CA LEU A 194 -29.33 25.76 -7.02
C LEU A 194 -28.11 24.83 -6.88
N TRP A 195 -27.04 25.09 -7.64
CA TRP A 195 -25.73 24.46 -7.42
C TRP A 195 -24.82 25.40 -6.62
N LYS A 196 -24.55 25.04 -5.35
CA LYS A 196 -23.73 25.75 -4.36
C LYS A 196 -24.29 27.09 -3.85
N LEU A 197 -24.29 27.25 -2.53
CA LEU A 197 -24.64 28.48 -1.82
C LEU A 197 -23.35 29.32 -1.66
N GLY A 198 -23.39 30.62 -1.93
CA GLY A 198 -22.23 31.52 -1.78
C GLY A 198 -22.41 32.48 -0.61
N ARG A 199 -21.35 32.73 0.18
CA ARG A 199 -21.35 33.70 1.28
C ARG A 199 -21.25 35.15 0.74
N VAL A 200 -22.07 36.06 1.27
CA VAL A 200 -21.90 37.52 1.13
C VAL A 200 -21.52 38.08 2.49
N PRO A 201 -20.37 38.75 2.68
CA PRO A 201 -20.13 39.53 3.89
C PRO A 201 -21.17 40.65 4.00
N ASP A 202 -21.59 41.02 5.21
CA ASP A 202 -22.43 42.21 5.35
C ASP A 202 -21.66 43.48 4.93
N GLU A 203 -22.35 44.63 4.83
CA GLU A 203 -21.75 45.91 4.41
C GLU A 203 -20.58 46.37 5.30
N GLU A 204 -20.42 45.74 6.46
CA GLU A 204 -19.40 46.00 7.48
C GLU A 204 -18.24 44.97 7.44
N GLY A 205 -18.30 43.97 6.56
CA GLY A 205 -17.25 42.98 6.35
C GLY A 205 -17.28 41.76 7.29
N ASN A 206 -18.35 41.56 8.06
CA ASN A 206 -18.52 40.39 8.92
C ASN A 206 -18.96 39.15 8.12
N ALA A 207 -18.74 37.95 8.67
CA ALA A 207 -19.26 36.72 8.08
C ALA A 207 -20.81 36.77 7.98
N PRO A 208 -21.42 36.34 6.86
CA PRO A 208 -22.87 36.42 6.68
C PRO A 208 -23.60 35.80 7.86
N LYS A 209 -24.61 36.52 8.36
CA LYS A 209 -25.66 35.92 9.17
C LYS A 209 -26.58 35.12 8.24
N ARG A 210 -27.31 34.16 8.82
CA ARG A 210 -28.44 33.36 8.28
C ARG A 210 -29.33 34.04 7.22
N ASP A 211 -29.33 35.38 7.17
CA ASP A 211 -30.21 36.24 6.40
C ASP A 211 -29.73 36.60 4.98
N CYS A 212 -28.57 36.13 4.50
CA CYS A 212 -28.12 36.44 3.12
C CYS A 212 -28.90 35.73 2.00
N TYR A 213 -29.86 34.84 2.33
CA TYR A 213 -30.81 34.20 1.40
C TYR A 213 -32.27 34.57 1.71
N THR A 214 -32.54 35.82 2.05
CA THR A 214 -33.88 36.30 2.44
C THR A 214 -34.65 37.02 1.31
N GLY A 215 -34.06 37.16 0.12
CA GLY A 215 -34.76 37.71 -1.04
C GLY A 215 -35.90 36.78 -1.50
N GLU A 216 -36.98 37.35 -2.08
CA GLU A 216 -38.11 36.57 -2.62
C GLU A 216 -37.68 35.44 -3.59
N TRP A 217 -36.52 35.59 -4.24
CA TRP A 217 -35.93 34.58 -5.11
C TRP A 217 -35.49 33.31 -4.36
N ALA A 218 -34.94 33.44 -3.15
CA ALA A 218 -34.40 32.32 -2.38
C ALA A 218 -35.50 31.40 -1.80
N LEU A 219 -36.72 31.92 -1.61
CA LEU A 219 -37.90 31.13 -1.24
C LEU A 219 -38.30 30.09 -2.30
N ASN A 220 -37.74 30.16 -3.51
CA ASN A 220 -38.03 29.24 -4.61
C ASN A 220 -36.97 28.14 -4.79
N ILE A 221 -35.90 28.11 -3.97
CA ILE A 221 -34.87 27.06 -4.05
C ILE A 221 -35.37 25.82 -3.31
N ILE A 222 -35.60 24.75 -4.06
CA ILE A 222 -36.24 23.53 -3.54
C ILE A 222 -35.31 22.32 -3.45
N CYS A 223 -34.10 22.41 -4.03
CA CYS A 223 -33.05 21.40 -3.95
C CYS A 223 -31.69 22.04 -4.19
N SER A 224 -30.67 21.56 -3.47
CA SER A 224 -29.26 21.89 -3.67
C SER A 224 -28.52 20.74 -4.33
N LEU A 225 -27.80 21.00 -5.41
CA LEU A 225 -26.98 20.00 -6.10
C LEU A 225 -25.49 20.34 -5.90
N SER A 226 -24.65 19.40 -5.44
CA SER A 226 -23.21 19.67 -5.23
C SER A 226 -22.31 18.44 -5.29
N HIS A 227 -20.99 18.64 -5.43
CA HIS A 227 -19.99 17.55 -5.50
C HIS A 227 -19.51 17.03 -4.13
N GLY A 228 -20.15 17.46 -3.02
CA GLY A 228 -19.76 17.05 -1.68
C GLY A 228 -18.57 17.79 -1.08
N GLY A 229 -18.25 19.00 -1.57
CA GLY A 229 -17.31 19.88 -0.87
C GLY A 229 -17.85 20.30 0.50
N ALA A 230 -17.00 20.27 1.55
CA ALA A 230 -17.41 20.49 2.94
C ALA A 230 -18.11 21.83 3.22
N ASN A 231 -17.93 22.84 2.38
CA ASN A 231 -18.65 24.12 2.49
C ASN A 231 -20.07 23.98 1.94
N SER A 232 -20.19 23.48 0.71
CA SER A 232 -21.47 23.34 0.01
C SER A 232 -22.42 22.36 0.70
N PHE A 233 -21.91 21.24 1.23
CA PHE A 233 -22.69 20.31 2.03
C PHE A 233 -23.25 20.99 3.30
N TYR A 234 -22.42 21.78 3.99
CA TYR A 234 -22.80 22.44 5.22
C TYR A 234 -23.77 23.61 4.99
N GLU A 235 -23.56 24.39 3.94
CA GLU A 235 -24.44 25.50 3.59
C GLU A 235 -25.86 25.00 3.29
N ALA A 236 -25.99 23.95 2.47
CA ALA A 236 -27.31 23.39 2.18
C ALA A 236 -27.99 22.79 3.43
N LEU A 237 -27.19 22.18 4.32
CA LEU A 237 -27.67 21.66 5.61
C LEU A 237 -28.15 22.77 6.54
N CYS A 238 -27.44 23.90 6.63
CA CYS A 238 -27.84 25.07 7.44
C CYS A 238 -29.02 25.84 6.83
N SER A 239 -29.16 25.84 5.49
CA SER A 239 -30.29 26.46 4.81
C SER A 239 -31.57 25.61 4.85
N GLY A 240 -31.49 24.37 5.33
CA GLY A 240 -32.64 23.46 5.39
C GLY A 240 -33.14 23.01 4.01
N ILE A 241 -32.24 23.00 3.02
CA ILE A 241 -32.55 22.66 1.63
C ILE A 241 -32.13 21.20 1.38
N PRO A 242 -33.01 20.36 0.82
CA PRO A 242 -32.65 18.99 0.44
C PRO A 242 -31.48 18.94 -0.55
N GLN A 243 -30.66 17.88 -0.48
CA GLN A 243 -29.40 17.79 -1.24
C GLN A 243 -29.37 16.62 -2.23
N ALA A 244 -28.93 16.87 -3.46
CA ALA A 244 -28.42 15.86 -4.36
C ALA A 244 -26.89 15.93 -4.37
N LEU A 245 -26.20 14.84 -3.99
CA LEU A 245 -24.73 14.82 -3.93
C LEU A 245 -24.12 13.94 -5.03
N LEU A 246 -23.17 14.53 -5.76
CA LEU A 246 -22.37 13.92 -6.83
C LEU A 246 -20.88 13.87 -6.44
N PRO A 247 -20.48 12.99 -5.52
CA PRO A 247 -19.10 12.92 -5.06
C PRO A 247 -18.14 12.51 -6.19
N ALA A 248 -17.33 13.48 -6.62
CA ALA A 248 -16.28 13.29 -7.64
C ALA A 248 -14.98 12.71 -7.05
N TRP A 249 -14.82 12.76 -5.71
CA TRP A 249 -13.62 12.35 -4.99
C TRP A 249 -13.97 11.40 -3.83
N THR A 250 -13.00 10.58 -3.43
CA THR A 250 -13.18 9.56 -2.39
C THR A 250 -13.52 10.16 -1.02
N ASP A 251 -13.00 11.35 -0.71
CA ASP A 251 -13.30 12.08 0.53
C ASP A 251 -14.71 12.69 0.55
N CYS A 252 -15.36 12.84 -0.61
CA CYS A 252 -16.74 13.32 -0.71
C CYS A 252 -17.81 12.22 -0.54
N TYR A 253 -17.43 10.93 -0.62
CA TYR A 253 -18.37 9.81 -0.45
C TYR A 253 -19.02 9.77 0.94
N ASP A 254 -18.30 10.23 1.96
CA ASP A 254 -18.82 10.31 3.32
C ASP A 254 -20.01 11.28 3.41
N PHE A 255 -19.93 12.44 2.75
CA PHE A 255 -21.04 13.41 2.71
C PHE A 255 -22.25 12.86 1.94
N ALA A 256 -22.02 12.17 0.83
CA ALA A 256 -23.08 11.54 0.04
C ALA A 256 -23.85 10.49 0.85
N ASN A 257 -23.14 9.64 1.60
CA ASN A 257 -23.75 8.68 2.53
C ASN A 257 -24.55 9.38 3.65
N ARG A 258 -24.03 10.49 4.19
CA ARG A 258 -24.68 11.23 5.28
C ARG A 258 -25.99 11.89 4.86
N VAL A 259 -26.08 12.44 3.66
CA VAL A 259 -27.32 13.03 3.13
C VAL A 259 -28.46 12.00 3.10
N GLU A 260 -28.16 10.77 2.69
CA GLU A 260 -29.15 9.69 2.67
C GLU A 260 -29.48 9.16 4.06
N LEU A 261 -28.46 8.98 4.92
CA LEU A 261 -28.63 8.53 6.30
C LEU A 261 -29.55 9.48 7.10
N LEU A 262 -29.38 10.79 6.90
CA LEU A 262 -30.20 11.82 7.53
C LEU A 262 -31.56 12.00 6.85
N GLY A 263 -31.79 11.36 5.69
CA GLY A 263 -33.02 11.50 4.91
C GLY A 263 -33.25 12.90 4.37
N ILE A 264 -32.18 13.69 4.19
CA ILE A 264 -32.24 15.09 3.74
C ILE A 264 -31.87 15.24 2.26
N GLY A 265 -31.86 14.14 1.50
CA GLY A 265 -31.54 14.14 0.09
C GLY A 265 -31.04 12.79 -0.42
N LEU A 266 -30.36 12.76 -1.57
CA LEU A 266 -29.89 11.53 -2.23
C LEU A 266 -28.44 11.60 -2.71
N TRP A 267 -27.78 10.44 -2.72
CA TRP A 267 -26.53 10.24 -3.44
C TRP A 267 -26.86 9.98 -4.91
N ALA A 268 -26.60 10.97 -5.76
CA ALA A 268 -27.08 11.04 -7.14
C ALA A 268 -26.27 10.22 -8.17
N ASN A 269 -25.27 9.41 -7.76
CA ASN A 269 -24.45 8.59 -8.66
C ASN A 269 -23.85 7.33 -8.02
N LYS A 270 -24.71 6.43 -7.53
CA LYS A 270 -24.24 5.20 -6.84
C LYS A 270 -23.68 4.15 -7.78
N GLU A 271 -24.18 4.05 -9.01
CA GLU A 271 -23.82 2.96 -9.92
C GLU A 271 -22.62 3.30 -10.79
N ALA A 272 -22.43 4.59 -11.12
CA ALA A 272 -21.39 5.06 -12.04
C ALA A 272 -20.12 5.64 -11.38
N LYS A 273 -19.85 5.34 -10.09
CA LYS A 273 -18.75 5.95 -9.30
C LYS A 273 -17.38 5.94 -10.00
N PRO A 274 -16.59 7.04 -9.93
CA PRO A 274 -16.89 8.35 -9.35
C PRO A 274 -17.70 9.28 -10.27
N ARG A 275 -18.08 8.80 -11.46
CA ARG A 275 -18.82 9.54 -12.47
C ARG A 275 -20.32 9.33 -12.29
N TRP A 276 -21.11 9.98 -13.11
CA TRP A 276 -22.56 9.94 -13.04
C TRP A 276 -23.12 9.83 -14.45
N LYS A 277 -24.30 9.24 -14.59
CA LYS A 277 -25.06 9.21 -15.84
C LYS A 277 -26.18 10.24 -15.74
N ASP A 278 -26.53 10.85 -16.87
CA ASP A 278 -27.61 11.83 -16.94
C ASP A 278 -28.93 11.31 -16.36
N ASP A 279 -29.27 10.03 -16.59
CA ASP A 279 -30.44 9.37 -16.02
C ASP A 279 -30.36 9.21 -14.49
N GLU A 280 -29.20 8.87 -13.92
CA GLU A 280 -29.03 8.71 -12.47
C GLU A 280 -29.26 10.05 -11.74
N LEU A 281 -28.68 11.13 -12.27
CA LEU A 281 -28.85 12.46 -11.72
C LEU A 281 -30.29 12.96 -11.91
N ALA A 282 -30.86 12.79 -13.10
CA ALA A 282 -32.24 13.20 -13.38
C ALA A 282 -33.21 12.49 -12.43
N ASN A 283 -33.07 11.18 -12.24
CA ASN A 283 -33.93 10.41 -11.33
C ASN A 283 -33.78 10.85 -9.88
N ALA A 284 -32.56 11.10 -9.40
CA ALA A 284 -32.33 11.60 -8.04
C ALA A 284 -32.96 12.98 -7.83
N LEU A 285 -32.83 13.89 -8.80
CA LEU A 285 -33.47 15.21 -8.75
C LEU A 285 -34.99 15.09 -8.78
N LEU A 286 -35.55 14.26 -9.67
CA LEU A 286 -36.99 14.03 -9.74
C LEU A 286 -37.55 13.47 -8.42
N GLU A 287 -36.84 12.55 -7.77
CA GLU A 287 -37.24 11.99 -6.49
C GLU A 287 -37.19 13.03 -5.36
N ILE A 288 -36.12 13.84 -5.28
CA ILE A 288 -36.01 14.90 -4.27
C ILE A 288 -37.07 15.98 -4.48
N LEU A 289 -37.35 16.34 -5.74
CA LEU A 289 -38.23 17.44 -6.09
C LEU A 289 -39.70 17.04 -6.05
N PHE A 290 -40.04 15.89 -6.63
CA PHE A 290 -41.40 15.48 -6.94
C PHE A 290 -41.78 14.08 -6.43
N GLY A 291 -40.82 13.31 -5.89
CA GLY A 291 -41.06 11.99 -5.34
C GLY A 291 -41.97 12.01 -4.09
N PRO A 292 -42.51 10.85 -3.68
CA PRO A 292 -43.41 10.74 -2.52
C PRO A 292 -42.75 11.21 -1.21
N GLU A 293 -41.43 11.07 -1.08
CA GLU A 293 -40.66 11.51 0.10
C GLU A 293 -40.20 12.97 0.04
N SER A 294 -40.43 13.69 -1.06
CA SER A 294 -39.99 15.08 -1.30
C SER A 294 -40.39 16.03 -0.16
N ALA A 295 -41.64 15.93 0.32
CA ALA A 295 -42.12 16.75 1.45
C ALA A 295 -41.44 16.36 2.78
N GLY A 296 -41.24 15.06 3.02
CA GLY A 296 -40.53 14.56 4.20
C GLY A 296 -39.07 14.99 4.22
N MET A 297 -38.39 14.95 3.07
CA MET A 297 -37.00 15.41 2.93
C MET A 297 -36.87 16.90 3.28
N ARG A 298 -37.80 17.75 2.84
CA ARG A 298 -37.82 19.18 3.19
C ARG A 298 -38.01 19.42 4.70
N VAL A 299 -38.96 18.70 5.32
CA VAL A 299 -39.19 18.81 6.77
C VAL A 299 -37.95 18.39 7.56
N ARG A 300 -37.33 17.26 7.19
CA ARG A 300 -36.10 16.76 7.84
C ARG A 300 -34.94 17.72 7.63
N ALA A 301 -34.76 18.26 6.42
CA ALA A 301 -33.72 19.24 6.16
C ALA A 301 -33.90 20.51 7.02
N ALA A 302 -35.13 21.02 7.14
CA ALA A 302 -35.45 22.15 8.01
C ALA A 302 -35.25 21.84 9.51
N GLU A 303 -35.55 20.61 9.95
CA GLU A 303 -35.32 20.16 11.34
C GLU A 303 -33.83 19.97 11.65
N VAL A 304 -33.05 19.45 10.71
CA VAL A 304 -31.59 19.37 10.83
C VAL A 304 -31.00 20.78 10.88
N ALA A 305 -31.47 21.69 10.03
CA ALA A 305 -31.07 23.09 10.05
C ALA A 305 -31.39 23.79 11.38
N SER A 306 -32.57 23.53 11.97
CA SER A 306 -32.98 24.17 13.23
C SER A 306 -32.16 23.72 14.44
N ARG A 307 -31.64 22.48 14.42
CA ARG A 307 -30.73 21.94 15.44
C ARG A 307 -29.28 22.41 15.30
N HIS A 308 -28.92 22.96 14.14
CA HIS A 308 -27.57 23.38 13.83
C HIS A 308 -27.51 24.85 13.34
N PRO A 309 -27.89 25.83 14.18
CA PRO A 309 -27.70 27.24 13.87
C PRO A 309 -26.20 27.57 13.72
N GLU A 310 -25.91 28.61 12.94
CA GLU A 310 -24.56 28.94 12.46
C GLU A 310 -23.46 28.94 13.53
N TRP A 311 -22.23 28.66 13.06
CA TRP A 311 -20.94 28.73 13.77
C TRP A 311 -20.52 27.61 14.75
N LYS A 312 -21.41 26.79 15.31
CA LYS A 312 -21.01 25.57 16.09
C LYS A 312 -21.24 24.24 15.35
N GLY A 313 -21.91 24.26 14.20
CA GLY A 313 -22.48 23.06 13.56
C GLY A 313 -21.47 22.03 13.04
N ARG A 314 -20.26 22.40 12.61
CA ARG A 314 -19.28 21.41 12.08
C ARG A 314 -18.81 20.40 13.14
N GLN A 315 -18.45 20.88 14.33
CA GLN A 315 -18.03 20.00 15.43
C GLN A 315 -19.22 19.28 16.07
N MET A 316 -20.37 19.96 16.23
CA MET A 316 -21.54 19.40 16.89
C MET A 316 -22.29 18.36 16.04
N ALA A 317 -22.42 18.56 14.72
CA ALA A 317 -23.02 17.56 13.83
C ALA A 317 -22.13 16.31 13.70
N SER A 318 -20.80 16.48 13.68
CA SER A 318 -19.85 15.35 13.77
C SER A 318 -20.06 14.54 15.05
N GLN A 319 -20.22 15.22 16.20
CA GLN A 319 -20.45 14.58 17.49
C GLN A 319 -21.83 13.92 17.62
N GLU A 320 -22.90 14.48 17.05
CA GLU A 320 -24.22 13.84 17.04
C GLU A 320 -24.29 12.64 16.10
N ILE A 321 -23.61 12.67 14.95
CA ILE A 321 -23.57 11.52 14.04
C ILE A 321 -22.84 10.33 14.69
N LEU A 322 -21.77 10.60 15.45
CA LEU A 322 -21.12 9.59 16.29
C LEU A 322 -22.06 9.03 17.38
N LYS A 323 -23.02 9.84 17.88
CA LYS A 323 -24.04 9.38 18.83
C LYS A 323 -25.14 8.53 18.17
N ILE A 324 -25.53 8.84 16.93
CA ILE A 324 -26.52 8.07 16.16
C ILE A 324 -25.99 6.67 15.80
N GLU A 325 -24.70 6.52 15.48
CA GLU A 325 -24.06 5.20 15.30
C GLU A 325 -24.10 4.37 16.60
N GLY A 326 -23.94 5.01 17.75
CA GLY A 326 -24.10 4.36 19.06
C GLY A 326 -25.52 3.82 19.29
N SER A 327 -26.57 4.56 18.90
CA SER A 327 -27.96 4.11 19.07
C SER A 327 -28.41 3.10 18.01
N ALA A 328 -28.00 3.26 16.74
CA ALA A 328 -28.39 2.36 15.64
C ALA A 328 -27.79 0.96 15.77
N THR A 329 -26.59 0.87 16.37
CA THR A 329 -25.96 -0.43 16.69
C THR A 329 -26.73 -1.17 17.79
N SER A 330 -27.29 -0.43 18.76
CA SER A 330 -28.11 -1.03 19.83
C SER A 330 -29.49 -1.51 19.36
N ALA A 331 -30.11 -0.78 18.41
CA ALA A 331 -31.40 -1.15 17.83
C ALA A 331 -31.30 -2.40 16.94
N ARG A 332 -30.26 -2.51 16.08
CA ARG A 332 -30.04 -3.70 15.23
C ARG A 332 -29.74 -4.97 16.03
N LEU A 333 -29.00 -4.86 17.14
CA LEU A 333 -28.73 -5.98 18.03
C LEU A 333 -29.97 -6.46 18.82
N SER A 334 -30.98 -5.60 18.97
CA SER A 334 -32.25 -5.94 19.63
C SER A 334 -33.24 -6.67 18.71
N GLU A 335 -33.18 -6.41 17.40
CA GLU A 335 -34.11 -6.95 16.41
C GLU A 335 -33.70 -8.36 15.93
N GLU A 336 -32.39 -8.64 15.84
CA GLU A 336 -31.87 -9.99 15.58
C GLU A 336 -32.07 -10.96 16.75
N LYS A 337 -32.15 -10.46 17.99
CA LYS A 337 -32.54 -11.28 19.17
C LYS A 337 -34.04 -11.57 19.23
N ARG A 338 -34.87 -10.82 18.49
CA ARG A 338 -36.34 -10.95 18.52
C ARG A 338 -36.88 -12.01 17.56
N LEU A 339 -36.06 -12.48 16.60
CA LEU A 339 -36.45 -13.46 15.58
C LEU A 339 -35.96 -14.90 15.84
N GLY A 340 -35.32 -15.17 16.98
CA GLY A 340 -34.75 -16.48 17.27
C GLY A 340 -34.93 -16.94 18.72
N LYS A 341 -36.16 -17.30 19.13
CA LYS A 341 -36.48 -18.45 20.00
C LYS A 341 -37.93 -18.40 20.50
N ILE A 342 -38.71 -19.36 20.02
CA ILE A 342 -39.89 -19.89 20.71
C ILE A 342 -39.39 -20.70 21.92
N GLY A 343 -39.94 -20.49 23.11
CA GLY A 343 -39.71 -21.38 24.26
C GLY A 343 -39.91 -20.78 25.66
N SER A 344 -41.17 -20.76 26.10
CA SER A 344 -41.68 -20.97 27.49
C SER A 344 -41.25 -20.12 28.70
N ALA A 345 -42.28 -19.76 29.46
CA ALA A 345 -42.40 -19.67 30.93
C ALA A 345 -42.34 -18.29 31.62
N SER A 346 -43.55 -17.71 31.78
CA SER A 346 -44.16 -17.20 33.02
C SER A 346 -43.30 -16.47 34.08
N HIS A 347 -43.58 -15.18 34.31
CA HIS A 347 -44.15 -14.61 35.56
C HIS A 347 -44.13 -13.08 35.49
N SER A 348 -45.29 -12.44 35.58
CA SER A 348 -45.44 -11.01 35.86
C SER A 348 -45.60 -10.79 37.36
N PRO A 349 -45.19 -9.63 37.90
CA PRO A 349 -46.21 -8.74 38.44
C PRO A 349 -46.05 -7.28 37.99
N GLN A 350 -47.22 -6.64 37.87
CA GLN A 350 -47.48 -5.27 37.46
C GLN A 350 -46.93 -4.22 38.44
N LEU A 351 -46.57 -3.04 37.92
CA LEU A 351 -46.58 -1.79 38.68
C LEU A 351 -47.09 -0.66 37.77
N ASN A 352 -48.22 -0.07 38.17
CA ASN A 352 -48.91 1.04 37.52
C ASN A 352 -48.14 2.35 37.71
N PHE A 353 -47.93 3.12 36.63
CA PHE A 353 -47.52 4.52 36.71
C PHE A 353 -48.74 5.43 36.65
N ASN A 354 -48.94 6.21 37.72
CA ASN A 354 -49.94 7.26 37.82
C ASN A 354 -49.29 8.61 37.45
N THR A 355 -49.75 9.23 36.36
CA THR A 355 -49.29 10.53 35.85
C THR A 355 -49.95 11.66 36.64
N SER A 356 -49.36 12.04 37.79
CA SER A 356 -49.77 13.24 38.52
C SER A 356 -48.73 13.68 39.55
N GLN A 357 -47.50 13.97 39.11
CA GLN A 357 -46.52 14.69 39.96
C GLN A 357 -45.44 15.42 39.16
N ILE A 358 -45.82 16.11 38.09
CA ILE A 358 -44.94 17.08 37.41
C ILE A 358 -45.56 18.45 37.64
N HIS A 359 -45.34 19.04 38.82
CA HIS A 359 -45.46 20.49 39.09
C HIS A 359 -45.03 20.76 40.53
N GLN A 360 -43.76 20.50 40.84
CA GLN A 360 -43.00 21.03 41.98
C GLN A 360 -41.61 20.41 41.93
N ASN A 361 -40.65 21.13 41.33
CA ASN A 361 -39.19 21.06 41.59
C ASN A 361 -38.45 21.90 40.54
N HIS A 362 -38.83 23.18 40.43
CA HIS A 362 -38.13 24.17 39.62
C HIS A 362 -37.25 25.11 40.49
N GLN A 363 -36.63 24.56 41.54
CA GLN A 363 -35.65 25.28 42.38
C GLN A 363 -34.66 24.28 43.03
N GLU A 364 -33.89 23.53 42.25
CA GLU A 364 -32.70 22.81 42.75
C GLU A 364 -31.85 22.27 41.58
N ILE A 365 -31.38 23.16 40.69
CA ILE A 365 -30.30 22.83 39.74
C ILE A 365 -29.31 23.99 39.72
N HIS A 366 -28.64 24.20 40.85
CA HIS A 366 -27.32 24.79 40.91
C HIS A 366 -26.47 23.82 41.75
N HIS A 367 -25.29 23.47 41.22
CA HIS A 367 -24.30 22.52 41.79
C HIS A 367 -24.48 21.03 41.43
N LEU A 368 -24.24 20.68 40.17
CA LEU A 368 -23.63 19.40 39.83
C LEU A 368 -22.19 19.66 39.36
N ASN A 369 -21.27 19.67 40.32
CA ASN A 369 -19.84 19.55 40.06
C ASN A 369 -19.58 18.17 39.45
N MET A 370 -19.46 18.10 38.12
CA MET A 370 -18.96 16.91 37.41
C MET A 370 -17.43 16.79 37.49
N ALA A 371 -16.85 17.11 38.65
CA ALA A 371 -15.40 17.12 38.88
C ALA A 371 -14.92 16.05 39.87
N ASP A 372 -15.81 15.38 40.62
CA ASP A 372 -15.42 14.62 41.82
C ASP A 372 -15.54 13.09 41.74
N GLU A 373 -15.61 12.46 40.55
CA GLU A 373 -15.58 10.99 40.44
C GLU A 373 -14.73 10.41 39.27
N VAL A 374 -13.76 11.16 38.74
CA VAL A 374 -12.64 10.51 38.03
C VAL A 374 -11.54 10.29 39.05
N GLU A 375 -11.43 9.08 39.61
CA GLU A 375 -10.28 8.71 40.43
C GLU A 375 -8.98 9.15 39.72
N PRO A 376 -8.19 10.07 40.32
CA PRO A 376 -6.92 10.54 39.72
C PRO A 376 -5.92 9.40 39.48
N LYS A 377 -6.17 8.23 40.08
CA LYS A 377 -5.39 6.99 39.93
C LYS A 377 -5.50 6.35 38.55
N ARG A 378 -6.54 6.58 37.74
CA ARG A 378 -6.61 6.00 36.37
C ARG A 378 -5.67 6.70 35.38
N LEU A 379 -5.43 8.00 35.55
CA LEU A 379 -4.57 8.79 34.66
C LEU A 379 -3.07 8.67 34.98
N SER A 380 -2.72 8.01 36.09
CA SER A 380 -1.36 7.87 36.62
C SER A 380 -0.90 6.41 36.73
N GLN A 381 -1.58 5.48 36.06
CA GLN A 381 -1.19 4.07 36.10
C GLN A 381 0.14 3.83 35.37
N PRO A 382 1.02 2.98 35.90
CA PRO A 382 2.20 2.53 35.19
C PRO A 382 1.77 1.88 33.86
N PHE A 383 2.35 2.33 32.75
CA PHE A 383 2.17 1.70 31.44
C PHE A 383 3.47 1.08 30.97
N SER A 384 3.36 -0.03 30.24
CA SER A 384 4.48 -0.66 29.57
C SER A 384 5.07 0.31 28.55
N ILE A 385 6.39 0.54 28.59
CA ILE A 385 7.09 1.36 27.59
C ILE A 385 7.56 0.45 26.45
N PRO A 386 7.46 0.85 25.18
CA PRO A 386 7.99 0.06 24.07
C PRO A 386 9.47 -0.25 24.24
N ASP A 387 9.87 -1.47 23.88
CA ASP A 387 11.27 -1.88 23.92
C ASP A 387 12.11 -1.06 22.91
N PRO A 388 13.12 -0.29 23.37
CA PRO A 388 13.98 0.49 22.49
C PRO A 388 14.88 -0.38 21.59
N THR A 389 14.96 -1.68 21.83
CA THR A 389 15.73 -2.65 21.04
C THR A 389 14.86 -3.51 20.11
N SER A 390 13.55 -3.27 20.07
CA SER A 390 12.61 -3.93 19.18
C SER A 390 13.00 -3.76 17.71
N PHE A 391 12.90 -4.83 16.91
CA PHE A 391 13.18 -4.74 15.46
C PHE A 391 12.23 -3.79 14.72
N SER A 392 10.99 -3.62 15.21
CA SER A 392 10.05 -2.63 14.69
C SER A 392 10.56 -1.18 14.78
N ASN A 393 11.60 -0.90 15.56
CA ASN A 393 12.23 0.43 15.57
C ASN A 393 12.87 0.78 14.23
N PHE A 394 13.28 -0.18 13.40
CA PHE A 394 13.77 0.12 12.05
C PHE A 394 12.74 0.90 11.21
N GLN A 395 11.45 0.57 11.33
CA GLN A 395 10.38 1.34 10.69
C GLN A 395 10.28 2.76 11.24
N ARG A 396 10.48 2.94 12.56
CA ARG A 396 10.46 4.26 13.21
C ARG A 396 11.64 5.11 12.77
N ASP A 397 12.83 4.52 12.68
CA ASP A 397 14.04 5.19 12.21
C ASP A 397 13.87 5.69 10.77
N ILE A 398 13.25 4.88 9.90
CA ILE A 398 12.91 5.30 8.54
C ILE A 398 12.00 6.55 8.57
N TYR A 399 10.91 6.54 9.34
CA TYR A 399 10.03 7.70 9.45
C TYR A 399 10.74 8.93 10.04
N GLN A 400 11.55 8.74 11.07
CA GLN A 400 12.29 9.81 11.76
C GLN A 400 13.46 10.36 10.96
N SER A 401 13.95 9.62 9.96
CA SER A 401 14.97 10.11 9.04
C SER A 401 14.44 11.21 8.10
N PHE A 402 13.11 11.34 7.96
CA PHE A 402 12.42 12.23 7.02
C PHE A 402 12.92 12.09 5.57
N ARG A 403 13.47 10.91 5.23
CA ARG A 403 14.00 10.58 3.90
C ARG A 403 13.60 9.15 3.53
N PRO A 404 13.36 8.86 2.25
CA PRO A 404 13.15 7.49 1.82
C PRO A 404 14.42 6.65 2.04
N PRO A 405 14.30 5.35 2.38
CA PRO A 405 15.44 4.45 2.47
C PRO A 405 16.07 4.23 1.09
N LEU A 406 17.35 3.81 1.07
CA LEU A 406 18.11 3.58 -0.17
C LEU A 406 17.52 2.47 -1.05
N PHE A 407 16.92 1.47 -0.43
CA PHE A 407 16.26 0.36 -1.11
C PHE A 407 14.79 0.31 -0.70
N SER A 408 13.93 -0.21 -1.58
CA SER A 408 12.51 -0.36 -1.28
C SER A 408 12.27 -1.23 -0.05
N THR A 409 11.30 -0.87 0.79
CA THR A 409 10.83 -1.73 1.89
C THR A 409 9.75 -2.70 1.44
N ASN A 410 9.32 -2.63 0.18
CA ASN A 410 8.30 -3.51 -0.38
C ASN A 410 8.94 -4.82 -0.90
N PRO A 411 8.65 -5.99 -0.30
CA PRO A 411 9.25 -7.26 -0.72
C PRO A 411 8.96 -7.64 -2.17
N THR A 412 7.88 -7.13 -2.78
CA THR A 412 7.53 -7.43 -4.17
C THR A 412 8.43 -6.72 -5.19
N GLU A 413 9.19 -5.72 -4.76
CA GLU A 413 10.05 -4.92 -5.65
C GLU A 413 11.50 -5.42 -5.68
N TRP A 414 11.96 -6.15 -4.66
CA TRP A 414 13.35 -6.59 -4.55
C TRP A 414 13.81 -7.44 -5.74
N GLU A 415 12.93 -8.31 -6.24
CA GLU A 415 13.24 -9.16 -7.41
C GLU A 415 13.50 -8.32 -8.67
N SER A 416 12.62 -7.36 -8.96
CA SER A 416 12.77 -6.47 -10.11
C SER A 416 14.01 -5.60 -9.98
N LEU A 417 14.28 -5.07 -8.78
CA LEU A 417 15.50 -4.31 -8.50
C LEU A 417 16.76 -5.15 -8.76
N ALA A 418 16.79 -6.40 -8.31
CA ALA A 418 17.90 -7.30 -8.59
C ALA A 418 18.06 -7.57 -10.09
N LYS A 419 16.95 -7.82 -10.80
CA LYS A 419 16.93 -8.08 -12.25
C LYS A 419 17.52 -6.94 -13.07
N GLU A 420 17.31 -5.70 -12.65
CA GLU A 420 17.84 -4.51 -13.33
C GLU A 420 19.34 -4.28 -13.08
N LYS A 421 19.91 -4.86 -12.01
CA LYS A 421 21.28 -4.57 -11.56
C LYS A 421 22.33 -5.56 -12.04
N ILE A 422 21.94 -6.78 -12.39
CA ILE A 422 22.88 -7.85 -12.76
C ILE A 422 22.58 -8.41 -14.16
N PRO A 423 23.56 -9.04 -14.82
CA PRO A 423 23.34 -9.66 -16.13
C PRO A 423 22.18 -10.66 -16.11
N ALA A 424 21.41 -10.71 -17.21
CA ALA A 424 20.23 -11.55 -17.33
C ALA A 424 20.50 -13.05 -17.06
N THR A 425 21.66 -13.57 -17.47
CA THR A 425 22.08 -14.96 -17.17
C THR A 425 22.32 -15.18 -15.68
N ASN A 426 22.90 -14.20 -14.98
CA ASN A 426 23.14 -14.27 -13.54
C ASN A 426 21.82 -14.23 -12.77
N PHE A 427 20.93 -13.30 -13.15
CA PHE A 427 19.58 -13.25 -12.59
C PHE A 427 18.82 -14.54 -12.86
N GLY A 428 18.88 -15.04 -14.11
CA GLY A 428 18.26 -16.30 -14.53
C GLY A 428 18.67 -17.48 -13.66
N TYR A 429 19.95 -17.56 -13.26
CA TYR A 429 20.44 -18.62 -12.36
C TYR A 429 19.85 -18.58 -10.95
N VAL A 430 19.58 -17.38 -10.41
CA VAL A 430 19.02 -17.21 -9.05
C VAL A 430 17.49 -17.33 -9.06
N TYR A 431 16.84 -16.73 -10.05
CA TYR A 431 15.40 -16.78 -10.24
C TYR A 431 14.91 -18.17 -10.68
N GLY A 432 15.65 -18.79 -11.61
CA GLY A 432 15.31 -20.05 -12.26
C GLY A 432 14.90 -21.16 -11.30
N SER A 433 14.00 -22.02 -11.76
CA SER A 433 13.42 -23.11 -10.98
C SER A 433 13.35 -24.38 -11.83
N ALA A 434 13.06 -25.52 -11.20
CA ALA A 434 13.02 -26.79 -11.92
C ALA A 434 11.83 -26.86 -12.88
N SER A 435 12.05 -27.45 -14.05
CA SER A 435 11.08 -27.75 -15.10
C SER A 435 10.10 -26.60 -15.37
N SER A 436 8.84 -26.75 -14.98
CA SER A 436 7.78 -25.76 -15.23
C SER A 436 7.69 -24.65 -14.18
N ALA A 437 8.54 -24.71 -13.15
CA ALA A 437 8.51 -23.86 -11.95
C ALA A 437 7.21 -23.99 -11.12
N ALA A 438 6.41 -25.04 -11.35
CA ALA A 438 5.14 -25.26 -10.65
C ALA A 438 5.34 -25.39 -9.13
N THR A 439 6.34 -26.14 -8.69
CA THR A 439 6.65 -26.27 -7.25
C THR A 439 7.13 -24.95 -6.63
N ALA A 440 7.91 -24.15 -7.35
CA ALA A 440 8.36 -22.84 -6.87
C ALA A 440 7.18 -21.86 -6.71
N LYS A 441 6.21 -21.90 -7.63
CA LYS A 441 4.95 -21.16 -7.57
C LYS A 441 4.10 -21.64 -6.39
N ALA A 442 3.92 -22.97 -6.25
CA ALA A 442 3.16 -23.59 -5.18
C ALA A 442 3.71 -23.23 -3.79
N ASN A 443 5.03 -23.16 -3.63
CA ASN A 443 5.67 -22.68 -2.38
C ASN A 443 5.22 -21.28 -1.98
N SER A 444 5.12 -20.36 -2.95
CA SER A 444 4.72 -18.97 -2.68
C SER A 444 3.22 -18.87 -2.41
N GLU A 445 2.41 -19.59 -3.21
CA GLU A 445 0.96 -19.61 -3.07
C GLU A 445 0.49 -20.29 -1.77
N ALA A 446 1.28 -21.20 -1.22
CA ALA A 446 0.97 -21.94 0.00
C ALA A 446 0.64 -21.04 1.20
N PHE A 447 1.34 -19.92 1.34
CA PHE A 447 1.11 -18.97 2.43
C PHE A 447 -0.25 -18.30 2.35
N GLY A 448 -0.90 -18.29 1.18
CA GLY A 448 -2.26 -17.77 1.00
C GLY A 448 -3.34 -18.65 1.63
N ARG A 449 -3.04 -19.93 1.88
CA ARG A 449 -3.98 -20.88 2.51
C ARG A 449 -4.15 -20.65 4.01
N TYR A 450 -3.15 -20.05 4.64
CA TYR A 450 -3.10 -19.84 6.08
C TYR A 450 -3.28 -18.35 6.39
N ARG A 451 -4.38 -17.99 7.06
CA ARG A 451 -4.66 -16.61 7.48
C ARG A 451 -4.45 -16.48 8.99
N LEU A 452 -3.71 -15.46 9.41
CA LEU A 452 -3.50 -15.17 10.83
C LEU A 452 -4.79 -14.59 11.45
N LYS A 453 -5.17 -15.08 12.64
CA LYS A 453 -6.29 -14.58 13.43
C LYS A 453 -5.79 -13.53 14.45
N PRO A 454 -6.03 -12.22 14.23
CA PRO A 454 -5.58 -11.21 15.17
C PRO A 454 -6.37 -11.26 16.49
N ARG A 455 -5.71 -10.86 17.59
CA ARG A 455 -6.30 -10.69 18.91
C ARG A 455 -6.16 -9.24 19.36
N PHE A 456 -7.26 -8.65 19.82
CA PHE A 456 -7.33 -7.24 20.22
C PHE A 456 -7.36 -7.10 21.74
N LEU A 457 -7.03 -5.90 22.23
CA LEU A 457 -6.96 -5.58 23.67
C LEU A 457 -5.99 -6.48 24.46
N VAL A 458 -4.91 -6.92 23.81
CA VAL A 458 -3.78 -7.61 24.45
C VAL A 458 -2.64 -6.61 24.55
N ASP A 459 -2.11 -6.38 25.76
CA ASP A 459 -0.91 -5.56 25.92
C ASP A 459 0.29 -6.33 25.34
N VAL A 460 0.70 -5.95 24.14
CA VAL A 460 1.87 -6.49 23.43
C VAL A 460 2.95 -5.44 23.29
N THR A 461 3.01 -4.45 24.19
CA THR A 461 3.93 -3.32 24.07
C THR A 461 5.39 -3.77 24.00
N THR A 462 5.74 -4.82 24.74
CA THR A 462 7.01 -5.56 24.66
C THR A 462 6.77 -6.95 24.09
N ARG A 463 7.71 -7.44 23.27
CA ARG A 463 7.60 -8.72 22.56
C ARG A 463 8.88 -9.53 22.68
N ASP A 464 8.76 -10.82 22.94
CA ASP A 464 9.88 -11.78 22.94
C ASP A 464 9.91 -12.55 21.62
N VAL A 465 10.79 -12.13 20.73
CA VAL A 465 11.08 -12.79 19.44
C VAL A 465 12.31 -13.70 19.52
N ASP A 466 12.90 -13.89 20.70
CA ASP A 466 14.08 -14.74 20.87
C ASP A 466 13.71 -16.23 20.65
N VAL A 467 14.64 -16.99 20.08
CA VAL A 467 14.52 -18.44 19.92
C VAL A 467 15.75 -19.13 20.47
N GLU A 468 15.61 -20.38 20.91
CA GLU A 468 16.76 -21.22 21.26
C GLU A 468 16.88 -22.37 20.25
N LEU A 469 18.01 -22.46 19.55
CA LEU A 469 18.31 -23.56 18.63
C LEU A 469 19.59 -24.24 19.13
N PHE A 470 19.50 -25.55 19.38
CA PHE A 470 20.63 -26.38 19.79
C PHE A 470 21.42 -25.82 20.99
N GLY A 471 20.72 -25.31 22.00
CA GLY A 471 21.33 -24.72 23.21
C GLY A 471 21.87 -23.29 23.03
N THR A 472 21.75 -22.70 21.83
CA THR A 472 22.15 -21.30 21.58
C THR A 472 20.92 -20.41 21.46
N LYS A 473 20.91 -19.29 22.21
CA LYS A 473 19.84 -18.30 22.17
C LYS A 473 20.10 -17.26 21.07
N TYR A 474 19.17 -17.14 20.14
CA TYR A 474 19.17 -16.17 19.05
C TYR A 474 18.12 -15.09 19.27
N LYS A 475 18.39 -13.88 18.76
CA LYS A 475 17.50 -12.71 18.90
C LYS A 475 16.29 -12.70 17.99
N SER A 476 16.25 -13.61 17.02
CA SER A 476 15.12 -13.77 16.12
C SER A 476 15.05 -15.22 15.64
N PRO A 477 13.88 -15.70 15.17
CA PRO A 477 13.74 -17.03 14.59
C PRO A 477 14.13 -17.06 13.10
N LEU A 478 14.94 -16.10 12.64
CA LEU A 478 15.35 -16.00 11.24
C LEU A 478 16.82 -16.35 11.06
N LEU A 479 17.12 -17.08 9.98
CA LEU A 479 18.47 -17.40 9.53
C LEU A 479 18.62 -17.08 8.05
N VAL A 480 19.85 -16.84 7.59
CA VAL A 480 20.17 -16.71 6.17
C VAL A 480 20.43 -18.09 5.58
N ALA A 481 19.58 -18.52 4.64
CA ALA A 481 19.65 -19.82 3.99
C ALA A 481 20.91 -19.95 3.11
N PRO A 482 21.45 -21.16 2.93
CA PRO A 482 22.64 -21.36 2.10
C PRO A 482 22.33 -21.12 0.62
N ILE A 483 22.92 -20.06 0.05
CA ILE A 483 22.97 -19.82 -1.40
C ILE A 483 24.44 -19.66 -1.76
N GLY A 484 24.92 -20.54 -2.65
CA GLY A 484 26.27 -20.46 -3.20
C GLY A 484 26.37 -19.53 -4.41
N VAL A 485 27.58 -19.40 -4.94
CA VAL A 485 27.92 -18.63 -6.13
C VAL A 485 27.54 -17.14 -6.05
N GLN A 486 27.70 -16.51 -4.89
CA GLN A 486 27.21 -15.15 -4.68
C GLN A 486 28.00 -14.09 -5.48
N SER A 487 29.18 -14.41 -6.02
CA SER A 487 29.95 -13.49 -6.87
C SER A 487 29.25 -13.11 -8.18
N ILE A 488 28.24 -13.87 -8.61
CA ILE A 488 27.43 -13.50 -9.80
C ILE A 488 26.41 -12.40 -9.49
N LEU A 489 26.12 -12.17 -8.20
CA LEU A 489 25.18 -11.17 -7.71
C LEU A 489 25.91 -9.86 -7.37
N HIS A 490 27.05 -9.96 -6.68
CA HIS A 490 27.86 -8.82 -6.30
C HIS A 490 29.34 -9.23 -6.17
N PRO A 491 30.31 -8.36 -6.52
CA PRO A 491 31.74 -8.70 -6.43
C PRO A 491 32.19 -9.19 -5.04
N ASP A 492 31.67 -8.58 -3.96
CA ASP A 492 31.98 -8.95 -2.57
C ASP A 492 31.39 -10.29 -2.12
N ALA A 493 30.43 -10.84 -2.87
CA ALA A 493 29.90 -12.18 -2.71
C ALA A 493 29.52 -12.55 -1.26
N GLU A 494 29.91 -13.76 -0.81
CA GLU A 494 29.56 -14.29 0.50
C GLU A 494 30.10 -13.46 1.67
N GLU A 495 31.19 -12.70 1.49
CA GLU A 495 31.73 -11.84 2.55
C GLU A 495 30.80 -10.66 2.86
N ALA A 496 30.13 -10.09 1.85
CA ALA A 496 29.13 -9.04 2.05
C ALA A 496 27.93 -9.57 2.84
N THR A 497 27.44 -10.76 2.49
CA THR A 497 26.38 -11.42 3.27
C THR A 497 26.84 -11.75 4.68
N ALA A 498 28.07 -12.22 4.86
CA ALA A 498 28.65 -12.51 6.17
C ALA A 498 28.72 -11.27 7.08
N ARG A 499 29.19 -10.14 6.57
CA ARG A 499 29.21 -8.86 7.30
C ARG A 499 27.81 -8.39 7.63
N ALA A 500 26.87 -8.47 6.68
CA ALA A 500 25.47 -8.10 6.91
C ALA A 500 24.81 -8.96 8.00
N CYS A 501 25.04 -10.27 7.98
CA CYS A 501 24.54 -11.20 8.99
C CYS A 501 25.08 -10.88 10.39
N HIS A 502 26.38 -10.59 10.49
CA HIS A 502 27.01 -10.14 11.73
C HIS A 502 26.38 -8.83 12.23
N ASN A 503 26.27 -7.81 11.36
CA ASN A 503 25.71 -6.49 11.73
C ASN A 503 24.24 -6.53 12.16
N VAL A 504 23.45 -7.41 11.55
CA VAL A 504 22.02 -7.58 11.88
C VAL A 504 21.82 -8.53 13.06
N GLY A 505 22.81 -9.35 13.41
CA GLY A 505 22.70 -10.37 14.45
C GLY A 505 21.88 -11.59 14.00
N MET A 506 21.94 -11.95 12.72
CA MET A 506 21.28 -13.12 12.15
C MET A 506 22.30 -14.21 11.79
N PRO A 507 22.05 -15.50 12.10
CA PRO A 507 22.97 -16.57 11.73
C PRO A 507 23.06 -16.76 10.22
N MET A 508 24.29 -16.91 9.71
CA MET A 508 24.56 -17.23 8.31
C MET A 508 24.79 -18.73 8.13
N ILE A 509 24.10 -19.35 7.17
CA ILE A 509 24.42 -20.72 6.72
C ILE A 509 25.25 -20.62 5.43
N LEU A 510 26.55 -20.94 5.49
CA LEU A 510 27.46 -20.92 4.33
C LEU A 510 27.28 -22.16 3.46
N SER A 511 27.13 -22.01 2.15
CA SER A 511 27.08 -23.14 1.22
C SER A 511 28.47 -23.70 0.87
N THR A 512 28.58 -25.02 0.65
CA THR A 512 29.76 -25.67 0.03
C THR A 512 30.06 -25.12 -1.37
N ALA A 513 29.05 -24.62 -2.07
CA ALA A 513 29.13 -24.03 -3.41
C ALA A 513 29.50 -22.53 -3.40
N ALA A 514 30.25 -22.05 -2.40
CA ALA A 514 30.58 -20.65 -2.24
C ALA A 514 31.68 -20.16 -3.20
N THR A 515 31.60 -18.87 -3.55
CA THR A 515 32.64 -18.13 -4.28
C THR A 515 33.74 -17.54 -3.41
N ARG A 516 33.77 -17.96 -2.14
CA ARG A 516 34.75 -17.65 -1.11
C ARG A 516 35.09 -18.91 -0.33
N THR A 517 36.24 -18.92 0.28
CA THR A 517 36.68 -20.02 1.17
C THR A 517 35.90 -19.99 2.48
N ILE A 518 35.93 -21.12 3.20
CA ILE A 518 35.32 -21.23 4.54
C ILE A 518 35.91 -20.17 5.48
N GLU A 519 37.23 -19.98 5.38
CA GLU A 519 38.02 -19.12 6.22
C GLU A 519 37.77 -17.63 5.93
N GLU A 520 37.68 -17.24 4.66
CA GLU A 520 37.36 -15.84 4.27
C GLU A 520 35.97 -15.42 4.75
N VAL A 521 34.97 -16.28 4.59
CA VAL A 521 33.60 -15.99 5.06
C VAL A 521 33.56 -15.93 6.58
N ALA A 522 34.28 -16.82 7.27
CA ALA A 522 34.41 -16.74 8.72
C ALA A 522 35.08 -15.44 9.17
N ALA A 523 36.17 -15.03 8.52
CA ALA A 523 36.83 -13.77 8.84
C ALA A 523 35.87 -12.57 8.64
N ALA A 524 35.11 -12.56 7.54
CA ALA A 524 34.12 -11.52 7.25
C ALA A 524 32.92 -11.51 8.21
N ASN A 525 32.54 -12.67 8.79
CA ASN A 525 31.47 -12.77 9.77
C ASN A 525 31.93 -12.41 11.20
N ALA A 526 33.21 -12.06 11.42
CA ALA A 526 33.79 -11.66 12.70
C ALA A 526 33.50 -12.64 13.84
N ASP A 527 32.76 -12.25 14.87
CA ASP A 527 32.26 -13.09 15.98
C ASP A 527 30.77 -13.46 15.83
N GLY A 528 30.16 -13.17 14.67
CA GLY A 528 28.79 -13.54 14.35
C GLY A 528 28.54 -15.05 14.30
N ASP A 529 27.29 -15.46 14.45
CA ASP A 529 26.91 -16.87 14.40
C ASP A 529 26.88 -17.41 12.96
N ARG A 530 27.51 -18.57 12.77
CA ARG A 530 27.67 -19.20 11.45
C ARG A 530 27.51 -20.72 11.48
N TRP A 531 26.80 -21.22 10.49
CA TRP A 531 26.51 -22.63 10.25
C TRP A 531 27.05 -23.03 8.88
N TYR A 532 27.43 -24.29 8.72
CA TYR A 532 28.04 -24.76 7.48
C TYR A 532 27.10 -25.74 6.78
N GLN A 533 26.75 -25.43 5.54
CA GLN A 533 26.00 -26.33 4.68
C GLN A 533 26.94 -27.20 3.83
N LEU A 534 26.83 -28.51 4.01
CA LEU A 534 27.58 -29.53 3.29
C LEU A 534 26.77 -30.01 2.07
N TYR A 535 27.34 -29.83 0.87
CA TYR A 535 27.04 -30.73 -0.25
C TYR A 535 27.96 -31.93 -0.09
N TRP A 536 27.37 -33.04 0.33
CA TRP A 536 28.13 -34.20 0.78
C TRP A 536 28.92 -34.79 -0.39
N PRO A 537 30.27 -34.77 -0.34
CA PRO A 537 31.10 -35.45 -1.32
C PRO A 537 30.62 -36.89 -1.55
N LYS A 538 30.81 -37.43 -2.75
CA LYS A 538 30.46 -38.83 -3.04
C LYS A 538 31.28 -39.82 -2.19
N PRO A 539 30.82 -41.07 -1.98
CA PRO A 539 31.45 -42.03 -1.05
C PRO A 539 32.95 -42.28 -1.26
N GLN A 540 33.45 -42.13 -2.48
CA GLN A 540 34.88 -42.33 -2.78
C GLN A 540 35.77 -41.18 -2.30
N PHE A 541 35.18 -40.08 -1.82
CA PHE A 541 35.87 -38.84 -1.42
C PHE A 541 35.57 -38.48 0.05
N GLU A 542 35.42 -39.47 0.94
CA GLU A 542 35.15 -39.19 2.36
C GLU A 542 36.27 -38.43 3.07
N GLU A 543 37.51 -38.57 2.62
CA GLU A 543 38.61 -37.77 3.16
C GLU A 543 38.44 -36.27 2.83
N VAL A 544 37.79 -35.94 1.70
CA VAL A 544 37.38 -34.56 1.41
C VAL A 544 36.26 -34.14 2.35
N THR A 545 35.25 -35.00 2.60
CA THR A 545 34.22 -34.72 3.61
C THR A 545 34.85 -34.37 4.96
N ALA A 546 35.78 -35.19 5.45
CA ALA A 546 36.49 -34.97 6.70
C ALA A 546 37.28 -33.65 6.70
N SER A 547 37.99 -33.33 5.60
CA SER A 547 38.73 -32.08 5.45
C SER A 547 37.84 -30.85 5.52
N LEU A 548 36.72 -30.84 4.78
CA LEU A 548 35.76 -29.73 4.78
C LEU A 548 35.18 -29.48 6.16
N LEU A 549 34.75 -30.54 6.85
CA LEU A 549 34.17 -30.45 8.19
C LEU A 549 35.20 -29.98 9.22
N ALA A 550 36.44 -30.48 9.15
CA ALA A 550 37.52 -30.04 10.03
C ALA A 550 37.81 -28.54 9.83
N ARG A 551 37.86 -28.06 8.57
CA ARG A 551 38.05 -26.64 8.24
C ARG A 551 36.90 -25.76 8.73
N ALA A 552 35.66 -26.19 8.53
CA ALA A 552 34.48 -25.51 9.04
C ALA A 552 34.53 -25.40 10.57
N LYS A 553 34.80 -26.51 11.26
CA LYS A 553 34.92 -26.50 12.73
C LYS A 553 36.03 -25.58 13.21
N ALA A 554 37.22 -25.64 12.60
CA ALA A 554 38.35 -24.78 12.93
C ALA A 554 38.04 -23.28 12.70
N SER A 555 37.13 -22.98 11.78
CA SER A 555 36.69 -21.61 11.46
C SER A 555 35.46 -21.15 12.27
N GLY A 556 35.09 -21.90 13.32
CA GLY A 556 34.04 -21.50 14.26
C GLY A 556 32.60 -21.76 13.80
N TYR A 557 32.40 -22.61 12.79
CA TYR A 557 31.07 -23.05 12.40
C TYR A 557 30.51 -24.03 13.44
N LYS A 558 29.29 -23.77 13.92
CA LYS A 558 28.72 -24.47 15.09
C LYS A 558 27.73 -25.58 14.75
N VAL A 559 27.03 -25.46 13.62
CA VAL A 559 25.98 -26.40 13.18
C VAL A 559 26.27 -26.85 11.76
N LEU A 560 26.13 -28.16 11.51
CA LEU A 560 26.27 -28.77 10.20
C LEU A 560 24.89 -28.96 9.57
N VAL A 561 24.69 -28.35 8.40
CA VAL A 561 23.47 -28.50 7.59
C VAL A 561 23.77 -29.40 6.40
N VAL A 562 23.19 -30.60 6.35
CA VAL A 562 23.44 -31.57 5.27
C VAL A 562 22.31 -31.45 4.25
N THR A 563 22.64 -31.03 3.03
CA THR A 563 21.62 -30.93 1.96
C THR A 563 21.45 -32.28 1.28
N LEU A 564 20.24 -32.83 1.35
CA LEU A 564 19.91 -34.17 0.83
C LEU A 564 19.30 -34.15 -0.59
N ASP A 565 18.82 -32.99 -1.05
CA ASP A 565 17.98 -32.86 -2.24
C ASP A 565 18.73 -32.46 -3.54
N THR A 566 20.08 -32.41 -3.51
CA THR A 566 20.91 -31.90 -4.62
C THR A 566 22.16 -32.77 -4.87
N PHE A 567 22.03 -34.09 -4.86
CA PHE A 567 23.10 -34.98 -5.36
C PHE A 567 23.25 -34.93 -6.88
N SER A 568 22.16 -34.56 -7.57
CA SER A 568 22.10 -34.19 -8.99
C SER A 568 21.49 -32.80 -9.11
N LEU A 569 21.89 -32.01 -10.11
CA LEU A 569 21.20 -30.75 -10.41
C LEU A 569 19.78 -31.00 -10.94
N GLY A 570 18.82 -30.20 -10.46
CA GLY A 570 17.50 -30.14 -11.07
C GLY A 570 17.55 -29.67 -12.52
N TRP A 571 16.57 -30.11 -13.33
CA TRP A 571 16.41 -29.66 -14.70
C TRP A 571 15.88 -28.22 -14.73
N ARG A 572 16.72 -27.21 -15.01
CA ARG A 572 16.33 -25.79 -14.93
C ARG A 572 16.42 -25.13 -16.31
N PRO A 573 15.28 -24.92 -17.02
CA PRO A 573 15.31 -24.38 -18.38
C PRO A 573 16.04 -23.04 -18.50
N THR A 574 15.91 -22.15 -17.52
CA THR A 574 16.60 -20.84 -17.52
C THR A 574 18.14 -20.98 -17.59
N ASP A 575 18.69 -22.00 -16.92
CA ASP A 575 20.12 -22.31 -16.92
C ASP A 575 20.51 -23.03 -18.22
N LEU A 576 19.69 -24.00 -18.65
CA LEU A 576 19.94 -24.88 -19.80
C LEU A 576 19.87 -24.14 -21.14
N ASP A 577 18.85 -23.31 -21.34
CA ASP A 577 18.62 -22.56 -22.59
C ASP A 577 19.73 -21.53 -22.86
N THR A 578 20.41 -21.09 -21.79
CA THR A 578 21.56 -20.19 -21.87
C THR A 578 22.90 -20.92 -21.71
N SER A 579 22.88 -22.24 -21.50
CA SER A 579 24.05 -23.07 -21.17
C SER A 579 24.91 -22.44 -20.05
N TYR A 580 24.25 -21.86 -19.05
CA TYR A 580 24.87 -21.07 -18.00
C TYR A 580 24.93 -21.84 -16.68
N LEU A 581 26.12 -22.35 -16.37
CA LEU A 581 26.44 -22.96 -15.07
C LEU A 581 27.75 -22.35 -14.54
N PRO A 582 27.69 -21.47 -13.52
CA PRO A 582 28.87 -20.78 -12.98
C PRO A 582 29.98 -21.73 -12.53
N PHE A 583 29.61 -22.88 -11.95
CA PHE A 583 30.55 -23.89 -11.46
C PHE A 583 31.52 -24.38 -12.52
N ILE A 584 31.06 -24.58 -13.76
CA ILE A 584 31.93 -25.03 -14.85
C ILE A 584 33.11 -24.08 -15.03
N TRP A 585 32.87 -22.78 -14.87
CA TRP A 585 33.87 -21.71 -14.98
C TRP A 585 34.64 -21.44 -13.68
N GLY A 586 34.47 -22.29 -12.64
CA GLY A 586 35.18 -22.19 -11.37
C GLY A 586 34.57 -21.22 -10.37
N GLN A 587 33.41 -20.62 -10.68
CA GLN A 587 32.65 -19.83 -9.71
C GLN A 587 31.84 -20.77 -8.83
N GLY A 588 32.06 -20.73 -7.51
CA GLY A 588 31.42 -21.63 -6.55
C GLY A 588 32.25 -22.88 -6.25
N CYS A 589 33.51 -22.89 -6.68
CA CYS A 589 34.45 -23.99 -6.47
C CYS A 589 35.56 -23.64 -5.46
N GLN A 590 35.52 -22.43 -4.88
CA GLN A 590 36.61 -21.87 -4.06
C GLN A 590 36.87 -22.70 -2.81
N ILE A 591 35.84 -23.27 -2.19
CA ILE A 591 36.00 -24.20 -1.05
C ILE A 591 36.80 -25.44 -1.45
N GLY A 592 36.48 -26.06 -2.58
CA GLY A 592 37.24 -27.20 -3.10
C GLY A 592 38.65 -26.80 -3.54
N PHE A 593 38.79 -25.67 -4.22
CA PHE A 593 40.08 -25.21 -4.73
C PHE A 593 41.07 -24.84 -3.62
N SER A 594 40.56 -24.42 -2.46
CA SER A 594 41.35 -24.18 -1.24
C SER A 594 41.54 -25.42 -0.38
N ASP A 595 40.83 -26.53 -0.67
CA ASP A 595 40.90 -27.73 0.15
C ASP A 595 42.18 -28.54 -0.13
N PRO A 596 43.04 -28.77 0.88
CA PRO A 596 44.32 -29.46 0.66
C PRO A 596 44.12 -30.92 0.25
N VAL A 597 43.09 -31.60 0.76
CA VAL A 597 42.82 -33.01 0.45
C VAL A 597 42.29 -33.15 -0.97
N PHE A 598 41.32 -32.34 -1.37
CA PHE A 598 40.84 -32.30 -2.75
C PHE A 598 41.98 -32.00 -3.73
N ASN A 599 42.85 -31.03 -3.43
CA ASN A 599 43.97 -30.68 -4.30
C ASN A 599 44.95 -31.85 -4.47
N LYS A 600 45.28 -32.55 -3.38
CA LYS A 600 46.12 -33.75 -3.43
C LYS A 600 45.48 -34.84 -4.29
N LEU A 601 44.21 -35.16 -4.07
CA LEU A 601 43.47 -36.15 -4.85
C LEU A 601 43.38 -35.76 -6.32
N PHE A 602 43.13 -34.49 -6.62
CA PHE A 602 43.09 -33.97 -7.98
C PHE A 602 44.45 -34.16 -8.68
N ASP A 603 45.56 -33.85 -8.01
CA ASP A 603 46.91 -34.06 -8.56
C ASP A 603 47.20 -35.56 -8.80
N GLU A 604 46.73 -36.44 -7.91
CA GLU A 604 46.81 -37.90 -8.10
C GLU A 604 45.98 -38.38 -9.29
N MET A 605 44.75 -37.87 -9.46
CA MET A 605 43.90 -38.14 -10.62
C MET A 605 44.58 -37.68 -11.92
N GLN A 606 45.23 -36.52 -11.93
CA GLN A 606 45.98 -36.02 -13.10
C GLN A 606 47.21 -36.89 -13.42
N LYS A 607 47.92 -37.39 -12.40
CA LYS A 607 49.07 -38.30 -12.56
C LYS A 607 48.67 -39.67 -13.08
N ASN A 608 47.53 -40.20 -12.61
CA ASN A 608 47.01 -41.51 -12.99
C ASN A 608 46.22 -41.51 -14.31
N ASP A 609 46.05 -40.34 -14.95
CA ASP A 609 45.40 -40.21 -16.24
C ASP A 609 46.30 -40.74 -17.38
N SER A 610 46.13 -42.03 -17.68
CA SER A 610 46.86 -42.80 -18.70
C SER A 610 46.49 -42.46 -20.15
N ARG A 611 45.59 -41.49 -20.39
CA ARG A 611 45.21 -41.08 -21.74
C ARG A 611 46.39 -40.47 -22.50
N GLY A 612 46.54 -40.83 -23.76
CA GLY A 612 47.61 -40.33 -24.61
C GLY A 612 47.50 -38.82 -24.87
N ILE A 613 48.61 -38.15 -25.21
CA ILE A 613 48.62 -36.71 -25.56
C ILE A 613 47.60 -36.40 -26.67
N ALA A 614 47.43 -37.32 -27.63
CA ALA A 614 46.46 -37.20 -28.71
C ALA A 614 45.00 -37.21 -28.22
N GLU A 615 44.65 -38.03 -27.22
CA GLU A 615 43.30 -38.08 -26.64
C GLU A 615 42.99 -36.83 -25.82
N LYS A 616 43.97 -36.34 -25.05
CA LYS A 616 43.85 -35.09 -24.29
C LYS A 616 43.69 -33.88 -25.23
N LEU A 617 44.43 -33.86 -26.34
CA LEU A 617 44.29 -32.85 -27.39
C LEU A 617 42.94 -32.96 -28.11
N SER A 618 42.46 -34.18 -28.38
CA SER A 618 41.15 -34.42 -28.98
C SER A 618 40.02 -33.92 -28.09
N GLU A 619 40.02 -34.25 -26.79
CA GLU A 619 39.03 -33.75 -25.84
C GLU A 619 39.06 -32.22 -25.75
N LEU A 620 40.26 -31.62 -25.64
CA LEU A 620 40.40 -30.16 -25.63
C LEU A 620 39.84 -29.53 -26.92
N TRP A 621 40.10 -30.14 -28.07
CA TRP A 621 39.62 -29.67 -29.36
C TRP A 621 38.10 -29.82 -29.51
N THR A 622 37.52 -30.91 -29.00
CA THR A 622 36.06 -31.07 -28.88
C THR A 622 35.47 -29.98 -27.99
N ILE A 623 36.06 -29.72 -26.82
CA ILE A 623 35.58 -28.68 -25.89
C ILE A 623 35.69 -27.29 -26.53
N MET A 624 36.77 -27.00 -27.27
CA MET A 624 36.94 -25.73 -28.01
C MET A 624 35.89 -25.50 -29.09
N ARG A 625 35.37 -26.57 -29.71
CA ARG A 625 34.34 -26.46 -30.77
C ARG A 625 32.93 -26.25 -30.21
N ARG A 626 32.66 -26.64 -28.96
CA ARG A 626 31.33 -26.55 -28.33
C ARG A 626 30.70 -25.14 -28.32
N PRO A 627 31.44 -24.04 -28.07
CA PRO A 627 30.85 -22.70 -28.03
C PRO A 627 30.35 -22.17 -29.37
N GLY A 628 30.67 -22.82 -30.50
CA GLY A 628 30.23 -22.42 -31.85
C GLY A 628 30.77 -21.07 -32.35
N THR A 629 31.53 -20.34 -31.54
CA THR A 629 32.05 -19.00 -31.84
C THR A 629 33.55 -18.91 -31.54
N VAL A 630 34.28 -18.08 -32.31
CA VAL A 630 35.73 -17.88 -32.14
C VAL A 630 36.06 -17.31 -30.74
N TYR A 631 35.26 -16.35 -30.28
CA TYR A 631 35.40 -15.78 -28.94
C TYR A 631 35.17 -16.83 -27.83
N GLY A 632 34.14 -17.67 -27.97
CA GLY A 632 33.88 -18.75 -27.02
C GLY A 632 35.00 -19.79 -26.98
N ALA A 633 35.55 -20.16 -28.14
CA ALA A 633 36.70 -21.08 -28.22
C ALA A 633 37.94 -20.51 -27.54
N ALA A 634 38.24 -19.22 -27.76
CA ALA A 634 39.35 -18.52 -27.10
C ALA A 634 39.14 -18.46 -25.58
N ARG A 635 37.92 -18.21 -25.11
CA ARG A 635 37.58 -18.20 -23.68
C ARG A 635 37.77 -19.56 -23.01
N VAL A 636 37.38 -20.65 -23.70
CA VAL A 636 37.61 -22.03 -23.23
C VAL A 636 39.10 -22.31 -23.09
N LEU A 637 39.91 -21.97 -24.10
CA LEU A 637 41.36 -22.15 -24.06
C LEU A 637 42.00 -21.41 -22.89
N ALA A 638 41.66 -20.13 -22.72
CA ALA A 638 42.21 -19.29 -21.66
C ALA A 638 41.92 -19.84 -20.25
N ASN A 639 40.83 -20.61 -20.07
CA ASN A 639 40.37 -21.10 -18.77
C ASN A 639 40.49 -22.63 -18.61
N ALA A 640 41.16 -23.34 -19.52
CA ALA A 640 41.13 -24.80 -19.59
C ALA A 640 41.50 -25.50 -18.27
N LYS A 641 42.55 -25.04 -17.56
CA LYS A 641 42.96 -25.61 -16.27
C LYS A 641 41.87 -25.46 -15.20
N THR A 642 41.25 -24.28 -15.14
CA THR A 642 40.12 -24.02 -14.23
C THR A 642 38.95 -24.93 -14.57
N LEU A 643 38.56 -25.03 -15.85
CA LEU A 643 37.47 -25.91 -16.30
C LEU A 643 37.68 -27.37 -15.86
N ILE A 644 38.89 -27.90 -16.02
CA ILE A 644 39.22 -29.28 -15.62
C ILE A 644 39.08 -29.46 -14.11
N LYS A 645 39.65 -28.54 -13.33
CA LYS A 645 39.59 -28.61 -11.86
C LYS A 645 38.17 -28.41 -11.33
N SER A 646 37.42 -27.49 -11.92
CA SER A 646 36.00 -27.27 -11.63
C SER A 646 35.16 -28.51 -11.91
N LYS A 647 35.37 -29.16 -13.06
CA LYS A 647 34.65 -30.40 -13.41
C LYS A 647 34.95 -31.51 -12.40
N ALA A 648 36.20 -31.65 -11.96
CA ALA A 648 36.56 -32.59 -10.92
C ALA A 648 35.87 -32.25 -9.57
N TRP A 649 35.83 -30.97 -9.19
CA TRP A 649 35.12 -30.55 -7.98
C TRP A 649 33.62 -30.83 -8.04
N ILE A 650 32.96 -30.49 -9.16
CA ILE A 650 31.55 -30.78 -9.39
C ILE A 650 31.28 -32.29 -9.30
N ASP A 651 32.15 -33.12 -9.87
CA ASP A 651 32.06 -34.59 -9.78
C ASP A 651 32.25 -35.11 -8.34
N VAL A 652 32.91 -34.36 -7.45
CA VAL A 652 32.98 -34.72 -6.03
C VAL A 652 31.66 -34.42 -5.33
N ILE A 653 31.09 -33.22 -5.50
CA ILE A 653 29.97 -32.75 -4.68
C ILE A 653 28.57 -32.93 -5.33
N ASN A 654 28.51 -33.29 -6.62
CA ASN A 654 27.28 -33.31 -7.42
C ASN A 654 27.39 -34.29 -8.60
N SER A 655 27.83 -35.52 -8.31
CA SER A 655 28.02 -36.59 -9.30
C SER A 655 26.75 -37.32 -9.74
N GLY A 656 25.63 -37.07 -9.06
CA GLY A 656 24.46 -37.96 -9.09
C GLY A 656 24.65 -39.27 -8.31
N THR A 657 25.69 -39.35 -7.47
CA THR A 657 25.86 -40.45 -6.52
C THR A 657 25.12 -40.13 -5.23
N TYR A 658 24.08 -40.90 -4.92
CA TYR A 658 23.22 -40.69 -3.76
C TYR A 658 23.79 -41.34 -2.49
N ARG A 659 23.42 -40.78 -1.34
CA ARG A 659 23.69 -41.33 -0.01
C ARG A 659 22.48 -42.08 0.53
N SER A 660 22.72 -42.93 1.50
CA SER A 660 21.71 -43.64 2.28
C SER A 660 21.63 -43.10 3.71
N TRP A 661 20.53 -43.38 4.40
CA TRP A 661 20.36 -43.02 5.81
C TRP A 661 21.46 -43.60 6.72
N ASN A 662 21.99 -44.77 6.40
CA ASN A 662 23.07 -45.41 7.16
C ASN A 662 24.38 -44.63 7.08
N ASP A 663 24.61 -43.86 6.01
CA ASP A 663 25.82 -43.08 5.84
C ASP A 663 25.89 -41.91 6.85
N LEU A 664 24.76 -41.51 7.45
CA LEU A 664 24.72 -40.42 8.45
C LEU A 664 25.66 -40.67 9.63
N LYS A 665 25.95 -41.94 9.94
CA LYS A 665 26.93 -42.30 10.97
C LYS A 665 28.30 -41.67 10.68
N ILE A 666 28.71 -41.59 9.42
CA ILE A 666 29.99 -40.99 9.02
C ILE A 666 30.03 -39.52 9.44
N LEU A 667 28.95 -38.77 9.21
CA LEU A 667 28.89 -37.36 9.61
C LEU A 667 28.89 -37.21 11.13
N LYS A 668 28.23 -38.11 11.86
CA LYS A 668 28.27 -38.13 13.35
C LYS A 668 29.66 -38.45 13.89
N ASP A 669 30.44 -39.25 13.18
CA ASP A 669 31.83 -39.55 13.55
C ASP A 669 32.78 -38.37 13.23
N LEU A 670 32.45 -37.55 12.23
CA LEU A 670 33.26 -36.40 11.78
C LEU A 670 32.85 -35.05 12.39
N TRP A 671 31.66 -34.94 12.95
CA TRP A 671 31.10 -33.70 13.49
C TRP A 671 30.50 -33.93 14.88
N ASP A 672 30.99 -33.17 15.86
CA ASP A 672 30.59 -33.25 17.27
C ASP A 672 29.53 -32.22 17.68
N GLY A 673 29.15 -31.32 16.78
CA GLY A 673 28.05 -30.37 16.97
C GLY A 673 26.71 -30.89 16.44
N PRO A 674 25.66 -30.04 16.46
CA PRO A 674 24.36 -30.39 15.92
C PRO A 674 24.41 -30.64 14.41
N ILE A 675 23.70 -31.68 13.96
CA ILE A 675 23.51 -32.03 12.55
C ILE A 675 22.04 -31.80 12.17
N VAL A 676 21.85 -31.06 11.09
CA VAL A 676 20.53 -30.68 10.56
C VAL A 676 20.38 -31.18 9.14
N LEU A 677 19.31 -31.94 8.85
CA LEU A 677 19.04 -32.44 7.50
C LEU A 677 18.15 -31.46 6.73
N LYS A 678 18.63 -30.96 5.59
CA LYS A 678 17.91 -30.02 4.72
C LYS A 678 17.39 -30.74 3.48
N GLY A 679 16.11 -30.53 3.17
CA GLY A 679 15.43 -31.12 2.00
C GLY A 679 14.32 -32.10 2.35
N ILE A 680 13.98 -32.24 3.65
CA ILE A 680 12.92 -33.13 4.11
C ILE A 680 11.56 -32.57 3.69
N GLN A 681 10.70 -33.41 3.09
CA GLN A 681 9.34 -33.04 2.65
C GLN A 681 8.27 -34.03 3.11
N THR A 682 8.64 -35.12 3.79
CA THR A 682 7.73 -36.20 4.19
C THR A 682 7.81 -36.47 5.69
N VAL A 683 6.74 -37.03 6.25
CA VAL A 683 6.68 -37.43 7.67
C VAL A 683 7.60 -38.64 7.89
N GLU A 684 7.64 -39.55 6.92
CA GLU A 684 8.45 -40.76 6.94
C GLU A 684 9.95 -40.44 7.04
N ASP A 685 10.43 -39.47 6.25
CA ASP A 685 11.83 -39.06 6.32
C ASP A 685 12.13 -38.30 7.64
N ALA A 686 11.16 -37.58 8.20
CA ALA A 686 11.32 -36.98 9.54
C ALA A 686 11.41 -38.06 10.63
N HIS A 687 10.69 -39.18 10.49
CA HIS A 687 10.82 -40.33 11.38
C HIS A 687 12.19 -40.98 11.28
N LEU A 688 12.72 -41.13 10.06
CA LEU A 688 14.08 -41.64 9.85
C LEU A 688 15.13 -40.72 10.46
N ALA A 689 14.97 -39.39 10.36
CA ALA A 689 15.84 -38.44 11.04
C ALA A 689 15.87 -38.67 12.57
N ILE A 690 14.71 -38.91 13.19
CA ILE A 690 14.61 -39.24 14.62
C ILE A 690 15.34 -40.56 14.92
N GLU A 691 15.11 -41.60 14.13
CA GLU A 691 15.69 -42.93 14.32
C GLU A 691 17.22 -42.93 14.22
N HIS A 692 17.77 -42.10 13.33
CA HIS A 692 19.21 -41.91 13.19
C HIS A 692 19.80 -40.91 14.22
N GLY A 693 18.97 -40.36 15.10
CA GLY A 693 19.37 -39.43 16.16
C GLY A 693 19.99 -38.16 15.59
N ILE A 694 19.27 -37.54 14.65
CA ILE A 694 19.57 -36.22 14.07
C ILE A 694 18.96 -35.13 14.95
N ASP A 695 19.66 -33.99 15.09
CA ASP A 695 19.26 -32.92 15.99
C ASP A 695 18.13 -32.04 15.42
N GLY A 696 18.10 -31.86 14.10
CA GLY A 696 17.06 -31.08 13.44
C GLY A 696 16.87 -31.36 11.96
N ILE A 697 15.80 -30.79 11.42
CA ILE A 697 15.48 -30.81 9.99
C ILE A 697 15.15 -29.41 9.49
N ILE A 698 15.49 -29.11 8.24
CA ILE A 698 14.93 -27.97 7.50
C ILE A 698 13.97 -28.54 6.47
N VAL A 699 12.67 -28.32 6.70
CA VAL A 699 11.61 -28.65 5.75
C VAL A 699 11.78 -27.74 4.53
N SER A 700 12.17 -28.34 3.40
CA SER A 700 12.68 -27.62 2.24
C SER A 700 12.48 -28.43 0.97
N ASN A 701 12.19 -27.77 -0.15
CA ASN A 701 12.32 -28.33 -1.50
C ASN A 701 13.28 -27.50 -2.36
N HIS A 702 14.30 -26.92 -1.72
CA HIS A 702 15.32 -26.09 -2.35
C HIS A 702 14.75 -24.86 -3.10
N GLY A 703 13.63 -24.31 -2.63
CA GLY A 703 12.95 -23.20 -3.29
C GLY A 703 12.31 -23.56 -4.63
N GLY A 704 11.99 -24.84 -4.85
CA GLY A 704 11.45 -25.39 -6.10
C GLY A 704 12.48 -25.53 -7.21
N ARG A 705 13.77 -25.63 -6.87
CA ARG A 705 14.89 -25.66 -7.84
C ARG A 705 15.37 -27.07 -8.19
N GLN A 706 14.82 -28.11 -7.56
CA GLN A 706 15.26 -29.49 -7.68
C GLN A 706 14.18 -30.39 -8.31
N LEU A 707 13.23 -30.88 -7.51
CA LEU A 707 12.08 -31.66 -7.98
C LEU A 707 10.90 -30.72 -8.29
N ASP A 708 10.44 -30.71 -9.54
CA ASP A 708 9.19 -30.05 -9.94
C ASP A 708 8.03 -31.05 -9.93
N GLY A 709 6.83 -30.60 -9.54
CA GLY A 709 5.70 -31.48 -9.21
C GLY A 709 5.71 -31.99 -7.76
N ALA A 710 6.65 -31.51 -6.93
CA ALA A 710 6.67 -31.79 -5.50
C ALA A 710 5.60 -30.98 -4.73
N ILE A 711 5.27 -31.46 -3.53
CA ILE A 711 4.48 -30.73 -2.53
C ILE A 711 5.10 -29.36 -2.21
N ALA A 712 4.26 -28.37 -1.88
CA ALA A 712 4.74 -27.10 -1.38
C ALA A 712 5.38 -27.30 0.00
N SER A 713 6.54 -26.70 0.23
CA SER A 713 7.31 -26.90 1.47
C SER A 713 6.51 -26.55 2.73
N LEU A 714 5.62 -25.55 2.65
CA LEU A 714 4.79 -25.15 3.78
C LEU A 714 3.70 -26.19 4.11
N ASP A 715 3.21 -26.94 3.12
CA ASP A 715 2.28 -28.05 3.38
C ASP A 715 3.03 -29.23 3.99
N ALA A 716 4.22 -29.56 3.48
CA ALA A 716 5.08 -30.55 4.11
C ALA A 716 5.38 -30.18 5.57
N LEU A 717 5.66 -28.90 5.85
CA LEU A 717 5.84 -28.41 7.22
C LEU A 717 4.58 -28.67 8.05
N SER A 718 3.42 -28.39 7.46
CA SER A 718 2.16 -28.64 8.16
C SER A 718 2.05 -30.13 8.55
N ASP A 719 2.27 -31.05 7.63
CA ASP A 719 2.07 -32.47 7.92
C ASP A 719 3.12 -33.00 8.91
N ILE A 720 4.39 -32.65 8.70
CA ILE A 720 5.51 -33.06 9.57
C ILE A 720 5.32 -32.54 10.99
N ALA A 721 5.01 -31.25 11.16
CA ALA A 721 4.86 -30.66 12.48
C ALA A 721 3.54 -31.04 13.17
N ALA A 722 2.55 -31.57 12.44
CA ALA A 722 1.33 -32.10 13.02
C ALA A 722 1.50 -33.53 13.56
N ASP A 723 2.45 -34.30 13.00
CA ASP A 723 2.70 -35.69 13.35
C ASP A 723 3.06 -35.88 14.84
N LYS A 724 2.53 -36.95 15.43
CA LYS A 724 2.68 -37.24 16.85
C LYS A 724 4.11 -37.64 17.22
N LYS A 725 4.74 -38.53 16.44
CA LYS A 725 6.10 -39.02 16.74
C LYS A 725 7.11 -37.88 16.63
N VAL A 726 6.91 -36.96 15.68
CA VAL A 726 7.72 -35.74 15.56
C VAL A 726 7.54 -34.83 16.79
N LYS A 727 6.30 -34.55 17.21
CA LYS A 727 6.01 -33.73 18.41
C LYS A 727 6.56 -34.30 19.71
N ASP A 728 6.51 -35.62 19.85
CA ASP A 728 6.99 -36.35 21.04
C ASP A 728 8.53 -36.52 21.03
N SER A 729 9.21 -36.10 19.96
CA SER A 729 10.67 -36.17 19.82
C SER A 729 11.36 -34.86 20.20
N ASN A 730 12.69 -34.90 20.29
CA ASN A 730 13.53 -33.69 20.48
C ASN A 730 13.97 -33.06 19.15
N LEU A 731 13.43 -33.50 18.01
CA LEU A 731 13.84 -33.02 16.69
C LEU A 731 13.47 -31.54 16.50
N THR A 732 14.47 -30.69 16.25
CA THR A 732 14.22 -29.28 15.94
C THR A 732 13.73 -29.13 14.50
N ILE A 733 12.51 -28.63 14.30
CA ILE A 733 11.95 -28.37 12.97
C ILE A 733 12.25 -26.94 12.57
N MET A 734 12.87 -26.75 11.42
CA MET A 734 13.08 -25.46 10.77
C MET A 734 12.44 -25.49 9.38
N PHE A 735 12.30 -24.33 8.75
CA PHE A 735 11.58 -24.20 7.49
C PHE A 735 12.31 -23.28 6.50
N ASP A 736 12.27 -23.63 5.21
CA ASP A 736 12.58 -22.70 4.12
C ASP A 736 11.63 -22.91 2.92
N SER A 737 11.89 -22.17 1.83
CA SER A 737 11.18 -22.26 0.54
C SER A 737 9.83 -21.55 0.52
N GLY A 738 9.88 -20.26 0.20
CA GLY A 738 8.70 -19.46 -0.19
C GLY A 738 8.42 -18.24 0.67
N ALA A 739 8.95 -18.16 1.89
CA ALA A 739 8.75 -16.99 2.76
C ALA A 739 9.32 -15.70 2.12
N ARG A 740 8.53 -14.61 2.15
CA ARG A 740 8.90 -13.29 1.60
C ARG A 740 8.58 -12.13 2.54
N THR A 741 7.68 -12.33 3.49
CA THR A 741 7.20 -11.31 4.44
C THR A 741 7.31 -11.81 5.87
N GLY A 742 7.22 -10.88 6.83
CA GLY A 742 7.07 -11.21 8.25
C GLY A 742 5.85 -12.09 8.52
N SER A 743 4.75 -11.85 7.80
CA SER A 743 3.53 -12.69 7.93
C SER A 743 3.77 -14.16 7.52
N ASP A 744 4.62 -14.40 6.53
CA ASP A 744 4.97 -15.76 6.08
C ASP A 744 5.78 -16.48 7.14
N VAL A 745 6.70 -15.76 7.79
CA VAL A 745 7.48 -16.26 8.92
C VAL A 745 6.53 -16.68 10.05
N LEU A 746 5.62 -15.81 10.47
CA LEU A 746 4.69 -16.13 11.57
C LEU A 746 3.80 -17.34 11.25
N LYS A 747 3.36 -17.51 10.00
CA LYS A 747 2.59 -18.69 9.58
C LYS A 747 3.41 -19.97 9.69
N ALA A 748 4.67 -19.95 9.26
CA ALA A 748 5.56 -21.12 9.39
C ALA A 748 5.81 -21.46 10.87
N LEU A 749 6.03 -20.45 11.73
CA LEU A 749 6.18 -20.65 13.17
C LEU A 749 4.91 -21.24 13.80
N ALA A 750 3.75 -20.69 13.46
CA ALA A 750 2.45 -21.18 13.92
C ALA A 750 2.15 -22.63 13.47
N LEU A 751 2.67 -23.05 12.32
CA LEU A 751 2.55 -24.44 11.86
C LEU A 751 3.47 -25.41 12.62
N GLY A 752 4.49 -24.91 13.32
CA GLY A 752 5.37 -25.67 14.19
C GLY A 752 6.87 -25.58 13.83
N ALA A 753 7.27 -24.72 12.89
CA ALA A 753 8.69 -24.41 12.72
C ALA A 753 9.22 -23.62 13.92
N LYS A 754 10.44 -23.91 14.35
CA LYS A 754 11.16 -23.16 15.37
C LYS A 754 11.91 -21.96 14.78
N ALA A 755 12.34 -22.07 13.53
CA ALA A 755 13.01 -21.00 12.80
C ALA A 755 12.81 -21.10 11.29
N VAL A 756 13.00 -19.98 10.58
CA VAL A 756 12.81 -19.85 9.13
C VAL A 756 14.09 -19.36 8.45
N CYS A 757 14.54 -20.07 7.41
CA CYS A 757 15.70 -19.70 6.62
C CYS A 757 15.27 -18.88 5.39
N ILE A 758 15.81 -17.67 5.26
CA ILE A 758 15.49 -16.74 4.17
C ILE A 758 16.46 -16.96 3.00
N GLY A 759 15.93 -17.16 1.80
CA GLY A 759 16.70 -17.41 0.57
C GLY A 759 16.71 -16.21 -0.39
N ARG A 760 15.99 -16.32 -1.52
CA ARG A 760 15.97 -15.32 -2.60
C ARG A 760 15.88 -13.84 -2.15
N PRO A 761 15.10 -13.44 -1.13
CA PRO A 761 15.07 -12.05 -0.68
C PRO A 761 16.45 -11.44 -0.40
N TYR A 762 17.32 -12.12 0.37
CA TYR A 762 18.63 -11.55 0.69
C TYR A 762 19.56 -11.57 -0.52
N ALA A 763 19.42 -12.56 -1.42
CA ALA A 763 20.17 -12.61 -2.67
C ALA A 763 19.80 -11.44 -3.59
N TYR A 764 18.52 -11.04 -3.59
CA TYR A 764 18.08 -9.83 -4.30
C TYR A 764 18.63 -8.56 -3.66
N GLY A 765 18.67 -8.49 -2.32
CA GLY A 765 19.37 -7.41 -1.60
C GLY A 765 20.85 -7.33 -1.99
N LEU A 766 21.54 -8.47 -2.04
CA LEU A 766 22.95 -8.53 -2.44
C LEU A 766 23.15 -8.02 -3.87
N ALA A 767 22.30 -8.44 -4.81
CA ALA A 767 22.33 -7.96 -6.19
C ALA A 767 22.03 -6.45 -6.31
N ALA A 768 21.12 -5.93 -5.47
CA ALA A 768 20.70 -4.54 -5.52
C ALA A 768 21.77 -3.57 -5.00
N GLY A 769 22.53 -3.96 -3.97
CA GLY A 769 23.46 -3.04 -3.31
C GLY A 769 24.50 -3.67 -2.38
N GLY A 770 24.93 -4.90 -2.66
CA GLY A 770 25.98 -5.54 -1.86
C GLY A 770 25.57 -5.75 -0.40
N GLN A 771 26.48 -5.46 0.52
CA GLN A 771 26.23 -5.62 1.96
C GLN A 771 25.03 -4.80 2.46
N GLU A 772 24.94 -3.51 2.07
CA GLU A 772 23.86 -2.62 2.53
C GLU A 772 22.48 -3.12 2.09
N GLY A 773 22.39 -3.67 0.86
CA GLY A 773 21.16 -4.25 0.35
C GLY A 773 20.75 -5.53 1.10
N VAL A 774 21.71 -6.38 1.48
CA VAL A 774 21.44 -7.53 2.35
C VAL A 774 20.94 -7.08 3.72
N GLU A 775 21.65 -6.15 4.37
CA GLU A 775 21.25 -5.62 5.68
C GLU A 775 19.85 -5.02 5.64
N HIS A 776 19.54 -4.24 4.59
CA HIS A 776 18.23 -3.63 4.42
C HIS A 776 17.12 -4.66 4.34
N VAL A 777 17.28 -5.71 3.51
CA VAL A 777 16.28 -6.79 3.38
C VAL A 777 16.08 -7.52 4.71
N LEU A 778 17.17 -7.87 5.40
CA LEU A 778 17.09 -8.58 6.69
C LEU A 778 16.41 -7.71 7.76
N LYS A 779 16.77 -6.42 7.86
CA LYS A 779 16.12 -5.46 8.77
C LYS A 779 14.64 -5.29 8.45
N CYS A 780 14.25 -5.25 7.17
CA CYS A 780 12.84 -5.21 6.76
C CYS A 780 12.08 -6.45 7.23
N LEU A 781 12.62 -7.65 7.02
CA LEU A 781 11.96 -8.91 7.42
C LEU A 781 11.81 -9.03 8.93
N LEU A 782 12.83 -8.63 9.70
CA LEU A 782 12.77 -8.60 11.15
C LEU A 782 11.74 -7.60 11.68
N ALA A 783 11.74 -6.38 11.13
CA ALA A 783 10.78 -5.34 11.52
C ALA A 783 9.35 -5.71 11.15
N ASP A 784 9.13 -6.24 9.94
CA ASP A 784 7.82 -6.71 9.48
C ASP A 784 7.33 -7.88 10.35
N MET A 785 8.18 -8.87 10.66
CA MET A 785 7.81 -9.98 11.55
C MET A 785 7.42 -9.50 12.95
N ASP A 786 8.22 -8.62 13.56
CA ASP A 786 7.97 -8.07 14.90
C ASP A 786 6.67 -7.25 14.94
N ASN A 787 6.44 -6.39 13.93
CA ASN A 787 5.18 -5.65 13.78
C ASN A 787 3.98 -6.57 13.60
N MET A 788 4.10 -7.61 12.76
CA MET A 788 3.01 -8.55 12.53
C MET A 788 2.71 -9.39 13.77
N LEU A 789 3.71 -9.69 14.61
CA LEU A 789 3.50 -10.38 15.89
C LEU A 789 2.70 -9.50 16.85
N ALA A 790 3.04 -8.20 16.92
CA ALA A 790 2.28 -7.22 17.68
C ALA A 790 0.83 -7.14 17.18
N ASN A 791 0.64 -7.00 15.86
CA ASN A 791 -0.68 -6.88 15.24
C ASN A 791 -1.52 -8.17 15.35
N ALA A 792 -0.87 -9.33 15.50
CA ALA A 792 -1.54 -10.59 15.81
C ALA A 792 -1.99 -10.67 17.28
N GLY A 793 -1.55 -9.75 18.14
CA GLY A 793 -1.84 -9.75 19.58
C GLY A 793 -1.06 -10.81 20.34
N LYS A 794 0.18 -11.11 19.92
CA LYS A 794 1.05 -12.11 20.55
C LYS A 794 2.23 -11.44 21.25
N LYS A 795 2.54 -11.90 22.47
CA LYS A 795 3.67 -11.40 23.28
C LYS A 795 4.96 -12.08 22.93
N SER A 796 4.93 -13.31 22.45
CA SER A 796 6.09 -14.03 21.98
C SER A 796 5.82 -14.81 20.71
N VAL A 797 6.86 -15.04 19.91
CA VAL A 797 6.82 -16.02 18.81
C VAL A 797 6.52 -17.43 19.31
N ARG A 798 6.80 -17.73 20.59
CA ARG A 798 6.47 -19.01 21.24
C ARG A 798 4.98 -19.17 21.53
N ASP A 799 4.22 -18.07 21.52
CA ASP A 799 2.77 -18.10 21.72
C ASP A 799 2.00 -18.43 20.43
N LEU A 800 2.70 -18.57 19.30
CA LEU A 800 2.11 -18.91 18.02
C LEU A 800 1.84 -20.41 17.93
N SER A 801 0.67 -20.74 17.41
CA SER A 801 0.22 -22.11 17.23
C SER A 801 -0.73 -22.22 16.05
N ARG A 802 -1.08 -23.45 15.68
CA ARG A 802 -2.08 -23.73 14.63
C ARG A 802 -3.43 -23.08 14.91
N ASP A 803 -3.77 -22.87 16.19
CA ASP A 803 -5.02 -22.23 16.59
C ASP A 803 -5.06 -20.74 16.25
N ASP A 804 -3.92 -20.14 15.90
CA ASP A 804 -3.82 -18.77 15.40
C ASP A 804 -4.02 -18.69 13.87
N LEU A 805 -4.20 -19.82 13.20
CA LEU A 805 -4.42 -19.90 11.76
C LEU A 805 -5.85 -20.28 11.41
N GLN A 806 -6.43 -19.56 10.46
CA GLN A 806 -7.59 -20.02 9.70
C GLN A 806 -7.06 -20.70 8.43
N ILE A 807 -7.38 -21.98 8.28
CA ILE A 807 -6.98 -22.78 7.13
C ILE A 807 -8.10 -22.75 6.10
N LEU A 808 -7.80 -22.27 4.89
CA LEU A 808 -8.74 -22.26 3.79
C LEU A 808 -8.75 -23.63 3.08
N PRO A 809 -9.93 -24.20 2.78
CA PRO A 809 -10.00 -25.43 1.99
C PRO A 809 -9.50 -25.17 0.57
N LEU A 810 -8.86 -26.18 -0.04
CA LEU A 810 -8.28 -26.11 -1.39
C LEU A 810 -9.28 -25.67 -2.47
N SER A 811 -10.58 -25.87 -2.26
CA SER A 811 -11.63 -25.45 -3.21
C SER A 811 -11.94 -23.95 -3.22
N LYS A 812 -11.39 -23.16 -2.28
CA LYS A 812 -11.63 -21.72 -2.12
C LYS A 812 -10.42 -20.86 -2.53
N ILE A 813 -9.43 -21.46 -3.18
CA ILE A 813 -8.15 -20.88 -3.58
C ILE A 813 -7.97 -21.19 -5.05
#